data_AF-A0A8H8JIX7-F1
#
_entry.id   AF-A0A8H8JIX7-F1
#
_cell.length_a   1.000
_cell.length_b   1.000
_cell.length_c   1.000
_cell.angle_alpha   90.00
_cell.angle_beta   90.00
_cell.angle_gamma   90.00
#
_symmetry.space_group_name_H-M   'P 1'
#
loop_
_entity.id
_entity.type
_entity.pdbx_description
1 polymer ?
#
loop_
_entity_poly.entity_id
_entity_poly.type
_entity_poly.pdbx_seq_one_letter_code
_entity_poly.pdbx_strand_id
1 'polypeptide(L)'
;MAAPGGGAYSFSLTTFSPSGKLVQIEHALAAVAQGTTSLGIKATNGIVIATEKKSSSILVDESAIEKVCVVCPNIGIVYSGMGPDYRVLTAKARKSAQGYWKIYGEYPPTRWLVQSIATVMQEATQSGGVRPFGVSLLVAGWDSHRGPSLYQVDPSGSFWAWKASAIGKNMTNAKTFLEKRYNDDISLEDAIHTALLTLKEGFEGQMTEKTIEIGVVTVPTAEELAVVPPGGERAKPVFRKLTEEQAGQHPVPDTDSDRVDGSKVTHRPPTARSQSIRSNNSELPKSKIPTSLARRILFPSLAITAPLPPILTLGLDNTSDPALIDLNNELYDFLALALRAFVQAWWAQITPRDRDLLPQITRVLSYVIQDIEQRASNIDLSGLLLCQIPTLIDLHVNDYRAAAMRMDTVFIHTSPPPTITSIFHLLQPHVAIQSGQEPGLPIISEVYLRQLVENVLRLSLPPQDWESEAERFIVREIVACVVLSNVLKKVAQPWFLQQLVLGLLKPRQATQLESTELGFFRGPSVQSIIIFILSAMQTISGLALAVISTFQSFVAMTQAANRTYEKRGSLSPKRPSLANTSHRRSISDGEESIIIPSSPIVDTHSPGDLLSPCLKLITSLLQTETRLPASAVLFLLRLADKLGQPWLEKLIPFVLSRTISPSTLVQVIQVSKRALFPNDGWPGPPPVEPTIEEQLLIREQLESRLGELCPAWISSVLLGSSRKARALTIKQALDPFSESAEINSHLLVIILDLVVSDLWPELKAT
;
A
#
# COMPACT_ATOMS: atom_id res chain seq x y z
N MET A 1 -15.95 15.08 9.00
CA MET A 1 -14.90 14.05 8.92
C MET A 1 -15.07 13.30 7.61
N ALA A 2 -14.18 13.50 6.64
CA ALA A 2 -14.20 12.79 5.36
C ALA A 2 -12.75 12.64 4.84
N ALA A 3 -12.31 11.39 4.66
CA ALA A 3 -11.21 10.94 3.77
C ALA A 3 -11.16 9.39 3.80
N PRO A 4 -10.63 8.67 2.79
CA PRO A 4 -10.50 8.97 1.36
C PRO A 4 -11.02 7.82 0.45
N GLY A 5 -11.38 8.10 -0.81
CA GLY A 5 -11.68 7.08 -1.85
C GLY A 5 -13.15 6.64 -2.04
N GLY A 6 -14.10 7.25 -1.35
CA GLY A 6 -15.53 6.87 -1.41
C GLY A 6 -16.39 7.52 -2.50
N GLY A 7 -15.79 8.14 -3.52
CA GLY A 7 -16.43 9.20 -4.33
C GLY A 7 -17.85 8.93 -4.86
N ALA A 8 -18.16 7.69 -5.24
CA ALA A 8 -19.51 7.28 -5.67
C ALA A 8 -20.08 6.08 -4.87
N TYR A 9 -19.27 5.04 -4.62
CA TYR A 9 -19.72 3.81 -3.96
C TYR A 9 -19.92 3.95 -2.45
N SER A 10 -19.26 4.90 -1.76
CA SER A 10 -19.53 5.10 -0.34
C SER A 10 -20.88 5.75 -0.10
N PHE A 11 -21.44 6.48 -1.08
CA PHE A 11 -22.78 7.05 -1.00
C PHE A 11 -23.87 6.08 -1.48
N SER A 12 -23.49 5.12 -2.33
CA SER A 12 -24.42 4.11 -2.80
C SER A 12 -24.76 3.11 -1.69
N LEU A 13 -26.04 3.01 -1.35
CA LEU A 13 -26.52 2.24 -0.19
C LEU A 13 -26.33 0.71 -0.33
N THR A 14 -26.37 0.22 -1.56
CA THR A 14 -26.47 -1.22 -1.88
C THR A 14 -25.43 -1.69 -2.90
N THR A 15 -24.52 -0.81 -3.33
CA THR A 15 -23.54 -1.15 -4.38
C THR A 15 -22.25 -1.66 -3.75
N PHE A 16 -21.79 -2.82 -4.22
CA PHE A 16 -20.49 -3.35 -3.86
C PHE A 16 -19.39 -2.40 -4.35
N SER A 17 -18.44 -2.10 -3.47
CA SER A 17 -17.18 -1.49 -3.88
C SER A 17 -16.41 -2.42 -4.83
N PRO A 18 -15.46 -1.90 -5.61
CA PRO A 18 -14.57 -2.71 -6.45
C PRO A 18 -13.81 -3.81 -5.67
N SER A 19 -13.65 -3.65 -4.35
CA SER A 19 -13.06 -4.65 -3.45
C SER A 19 -14.02 -5.77 -3.02
N GLY A 20 -15.26 -5.79 -3.52
CA GLY A 20 -16.31 -6.74 -3.13
C GLY A 20 -16.96 -6.43 -1.77
N LYS A 21 -16.68 -5.27 -1.18
CA LYS A 21 -17.22 -4.87 0.13
C LYS A 21 -18.42 -3.93 0.02
N LEU A 22 -19.34 -4.01 0.99
CA LEU A 22 -20.42 -3.04 1.18
C LEU A 22 -20.02 -2.01 2.24
N VAL A 23 -19.54 -0.85 1.80
CA VAL A 23 -18.98 0.20 2.66
C VAL A 23 -20.00 0.73 3.68
N GLN A 24 -21.29 0.78 3.30
CA GLN A 24 -22.36 1.23 4.19
C GLN A 24 -22.57 0.30 5.41
N ILE A 25 -22.25 -0.98 5.29
CA ILE A 25 -22.26 -1.91 6.43
C ILE A 25 -21.09 -1.59 7.37
N GLU A 26 -19.92 -1.26 6.84
CA GLU A 26 -18.76 -0.85 7.66
C GLU A 26 -19.06 0.45 8.44
N HIS A 27 -19.76 1.41 7.81
CA HIS A 27 -20.24 2.61 8.49
C HIS A 27 -21.27 2.31 9.59
N ALA A 28 -22.19 1.38 9.35
CA ALA A 28 -23.13 0.94 10.37
C ALA A 28 -22.41 0.25 11.55
N LEU A 29 -21.42 -0.58 11.29
CA LEU A 29 -20.57 -1.20 12.32
C LEU A 29 -19.73 -0.16 13.09
N ALA A 30 -19.25 0.89 12.42
CA ALA A 30 -18.59 2.00 13.09
C ALA A 30 -19.54 2.75 14.04
N ALA A 31 -20.82 2.91 13.66
CA ALA A 31 -21.85 3.46 14.55
C ALA A 31 -22.12 2.54 15.76
N VAL A 32 -22.09 1.21 15.57
CA VAL A 32 -22.14 0.25 16.69
C VAL A 32 -20.95 0.42 17.62
N ALA A 33 -19.74 0.55 17.09
CA ALA A 33 -18.52 0.76 17.87
C ALA A 33 -18.50 2.11 18.62
N GLN A 34 -19.39 3.06 18.30
CA GLN A 34 -19.57 4.29 19.07
C GLN A 34 -20.65 4.16 20.16
N GLY A 35 -21.46 3.10 20.12
CA GLY A 35 -22.53 2.83 21.07
C GLY A 35 -22.02 2.39 22.45
N THR A 36 -22.88 2.52 23.47
CA THR A 36 -22.54 2.06 24.83
C THR A 36 -22.35 0.54 24.87
N THR A 37 -21.49 0.09 25.78
CA THR A 37 -21.09 -1.32 25.85
C THR A 37 -22.26 -2.17 26.34
N SER A 38 -22.54 -3.26 25.63
CA SER A 38 -23.50 -4.29 26.02
C SER A 38 -22.87 -5.66 25.87
N LEU A 39 -23.23 -6.59 26.73
CA LEU A 39 -22.67 -7.94 26.72
C LEU A 39 -23.71 -8.98 27.14
N GLY A 40 -23.42 -10.23 26.84
CA GLY A 40 -24.24 -11.37 27.25
C GLY A 40 -23.39 -12.59 27.56
N ILE A 41 -23.85 -13.39 28.51
CA ILE A 41 -23.20 -14.61 28.98
C ILE A 41 -24.24 -15.70 29.13
N LYS A 42 -24.01 -16.84 28.46
CA LYS A 42 -24.78 -18.07 28.63
C LYS A 42 -24.23 -18.86 29.82
N ALA A 43 -25.08 -19.05 30.81
CA ALA A 43 -24.84 -19.88 31.98
C ALA A 43 -25.49 -21.27 31.81
N THR A 44 -25.25 -22.17 32.76
CA THR A 44 -25.84 -23.51 32.78
C THR A 44 -27.35 -23.48 33.02
N ASN A 45 -27.80 -22.61 33.94
CA ASN A 45 -29.20 -22.46 34.35
C ASN A 45 -29.88 -21.18 33.83
N GLY A 46 -29.27 -20.48 32.87
CA GLY A 46 -29.84 -19.24 32.36
C GLY A 46 -28.96 -18.46 31.38
N ILE A 47 -29.38 -17.24 31.07
CA ILE A 47 -28.60 -16.28 30.28
C ILE A 47 -28.74 -14.92 30.94
N VAL A 48 -27.64 -14.17 31.02
CA VAL A 48 -27.66 -12.75 31.35
C VAL A 48 -27.28 -11.91 30.13
N ILE A 49 -28.00 -10.81 29.93
CA ILE A 49 -27.59 -9.70 29.07
C ILE A 49 -27.54 -8.43 29.91
N ALA A 50 -26.48 -7.65 29.76
CA ALA A 50 -26.26 -6.45 30.54
C ALA A 50 -25.75 -5.32 29.66
N THR A 51 -26.09 -4.09 30.00
CA THR A 51 -25.64 -2.90 29.28
C THR A 51 -25.47 -1.72 30.20
N GLU A 52 -24.52 -0.86 29.84
CA GLU A 52 -24.43 0.50 30.37
C GLU A 52 -25.60 1.35 29.85
N LYS A 53 -26.20 2.10 30.77
CA LYS A 53 -27.24 3.10 30.57
C LYS A 53 -26.68 4.46 30.98
N LYS A 54 -26.09 5.15 29.99
CA LYS A 54 -25.46 6.46 30.18
C LYS A 54 -26.48 7.57 29.98
N SER A 55 -26.74 8.36 31.03
CA SER A 55 -27.45 9.64 30.91
C SER A 55 -26.45 10.74 30.56
N SER A 56 -26.79 11.60 29.60
CA SER A 56 -25.95 12.75 29.22
C SER A 56 -26.17 13.97 30.10
N SER A 57 -27.27 14.01 30.87
CA SER A 57 -27.65 15.16 31.69
C SER A 57 -28.60 14.72 32.79
N ILE A 58 -28.47 15.33 33.97
CA ILE A 58 -29.38 15.17 35.11
C ILE A 58 -30.83 15.55 34.78
N LEU A 59 -31.06 16.29 33.69
CA LEU A 59 -32.40 16.69 33.24
C LEU A 59 -33.11 15.61 32.44
N VAL A 60 -32.38 14.56 32.02
CA VAL A 60 -32.95 13.46 31.26
C VAL A 60 -33.64 12.51 32.23
N ASP A 61 -34.90 12.20 31.95
CA ASP A 61 -35.63 11.16 32.66
C ASP A 61 -35.03 9.79 32.30
N GLU A 62 -34.21 9.27 33.21
CA GLU A 62 -33.54 7.97 33.06
C GLU A 62 -34.54 6.83 32.94
N SER A 63 -35.75 6.94 33.51
CA SER A 63 -36.76 5.88 33.44
C SER A 63 -37.26 5.63 32.01
N ALA A 64 -37.22 6.66 31.15
CA ALA A 64 -37.64 6.58 29.76
C ALA A 64 -36.58 5.95 28.82
N ILE A 65 -35.33 5.79 29.30
CA ILE A 65 -34.25 5.17 28.52
C ILE A 65 -34.25 3.66 28.80
N GLU A 66 -34.72 2.88 27.83
CA GLU A 66 -34.64 1.42 27.86
C GLU A 66 -33.67 0.91 26.80
N LYS A 67 -32.71 0.08 27.23
CA LYS A 67 -31.79 -0.62 26.35
C LYS A 67 -31.99 -2.13 26.33
N VAL A 68 -32.57 -2.68 27.40
CA VAL A 68 -32.99 -4.09 27.47
C VAL A 68 -34.50 -4.18 27.34
N CYS A 69 -35.00 -4.88 26.33
CA CYS A 69 -36.44 -5.06 26.12
C CYS A 69 -36.86 -6.53 26.05
N VAL A 70 -38.03 -6.82 26.59
CA VAL A 70 -38.73 -8.09 26.40
C VAL A 70 -39.37 -8.10 25.01
N VAL A 71 -39.11 -9.14 24.19
CA VAL A 71 -39.75 -9.32 22.88
C VAL A 71 -40.97 -10.22 22.99
N CYS A 72 -40.81 -11.35 23.67
CA CYS A 72 -41.88 -12.26 24.07
C CYS A 72 -41.50 -12.89 25.42
N PRO A 73 -42.40 -13.61 26.11
CA PRO A 73 -42.17 -14.08 27.48
C PRO A 73 -40.84 -14.83 27.69
N ASN A 74 -40.33 -15.54 26.68
CA ASN A 74 -39.10 -16.34 26.74
C ASN A 74 -37.90 -15.74 25.98
N ILE A 75 -38.01 -14.55 25.38
CA ILE A 75 -36.94 -13.92 24.60
C ILE A 75 -36.83 -12.41 24.91
N GLY A 76 -35.61 -11.98 25.21
CA GLY A 76 -35.25 -10.58 25.36
C GLY A 76 -34.08 -10.17 24.47
N ILE A 77 -33.93 -8.86 24.31
CA ILE A 77 -32.95 -8.25 23.42
C ILE A 77 -32.30 -7.03 24.07
N VAL A 78 -31.02 -6.82 23.75
CA VAL A 78 -30.26 -5.61 24.08
C VAL A 78 -29.47 -5.17 22.84
N TYR A 79 -29.11 -3.89 22.76
CA TYR A 79 -28.40 -3.34 21.61
C TYR A 79 -27.20 -2.47 21.97
N SER A 80 -26.30 -2.33 21.00
CA SER A 80 -25.32 -1.23 20.95
C SER A 80 -25.39 -0.54 19.59
N GLY A 81 -25.24 0.79 19.57
CA GLY A 81 -25.38 1.65 18.40
C GLY A 81 -26.54 2.64 18.50
N MET A 82 -27.28 2.84 17.40
CA MET A 82 -28.35 3.85 17.30
C MET A 82 -29.68 3.40 17.94
N GLY A 83 -30.10 4.04 19.03
CA GLY A 83 -31.36 3.74 19.73
C GLY A 83 -32.65 3.78 18.88
N PRO A 84 -32.83 4.73 17.94
CA PRO A 84 -34.00 4.72 17.05
C PRO A 84 -34.12 3.45 16.20
N ASP A 85 -33.01 2.97 15.66
CA ASP A 85 -32.95 1.76 14.83
C ASP A 85 -33.33 0.52 15.65
N TYR A 86 -32.81 0.45 16.88
CA TYR A 86 -33.18 -0.60 17.84
C TYR A 86 -34.68 -0.67 18.13
N ARG A 87 -35.34 0.49 18.31
CA ARG A 87 -36.79 0.53 18.58
C ARG A 87 -37.60 -0.01 17.39
N VAL A 88 -37.19 0.28 16.16
CA VAL A 88 -37.82 -0.26 14.94
C VAL A 88 -37.66 -1.77 14.88
N LEU A 89 -36.45 -2.29 15.11
CA LEU A 89 -36.18 -3.72 15.09
C LEU A 89 -36.91 -4.46 16.21
N THR A 90 -36.97 -3.89 17.41
CA THR A 90 -37.73 -4.45 18.54
C THR A 90 -39.23 -4.54 18.23
N ALA A 91 -39.81 -3.49 17.64
CA ALA A 91 -41.22 -3.50 17.25
C ALA A 91 -41.52 -4.58 16.18
N LYS A 92 -40.64 -4.72 15.18
CA LYS A 92 -40.74 -5.78 14.16
C LYS A 92 -40.58 -7.18 14.78
N ALA A 93 -39.62 -7.35 15.69
CA ALA A 93 -39.40 -8.61 16.41
C ALA A 93 -40.64 -9.03 17.22
N ARG A 94 -41.24 -8.09 17.98
CA ARG A 94 -42.47 -8.32 18.73
C ARG A 94 -43.62 -8.75 17.81
N LYS A 95 -43.80 -8.05 16.69
CA LYS A 95 -44.82 -8.40 15.69
C LYS A 95 -44.59 -9.79 15.09
N SER A 96 -43.35 -10.14 14.76
CA SER A 96 -42.97 -11.46 14.23
C SER A 96 -43.25 -12.57 15.24
N ALA A 97 -42.87 -12.36 16.51
CA ALA A 97 -43.13 -13.33 17.58
C ALA A 97 -44.63 -13.57 17.82
N GLN A 98 -45.44 -12.51 17.82
CA GLN A 98 -46.90 -12.63 17.94
C GLN A 98 -47.54 -13.29 16.71
N GLY A 99 -47.02 -13.00 15.51
CA GLY A 99 -47.44 -13.68 14.28
C GLY A 99 -47.19 -15.17 14.32
N TYR A 100 -46.00 -15.58 14.80
CA TYR A 100 -45.66 -16.99 15.02
C TYR A 100 -46.61 -17.63 16.03
N TRP A 101 -46.82 -17.00 17.19
CA TRP A 101 -47.74 -17.50 18.23
C TRP A 101 -49.17 -17.66 17.73
N LYS A 102 -49.68 -16.71 16.93
CA LYS A 102 -51.02 -16.78 16.34
C LYS A 102 -51.20 -18.00 15.43
N ILE A 103 -50.15 -18.43 14.72
CA ILE A 103 -50.21 -19.54 13.76
C ILE A 103 -49.97 -20.88 14.46
N TYR A 104 -48.97 -20.94 15.34
CA TYR A 104 -48.47 -22.19 15.91
C TYR A 104 -48.91 -22.45 17.36
N GLY A 105 -49.49 -21.46 18.05
CA GLY A 105 -49.94 -21.57 19.44
C GLY A 105 -48.82 -21.52 20.48
N GLU A 106 -47.56 -21.38 20.06
CA GLU A 106 -46.37 -21.30 20.92
C GLU A 106 -45.46 -20.13 20.50
N TYR A 107 -44.59 -19.66 21.39
CA TYR A 107 -43.63 -18.61 21.05
C TYR A 107 -42.48 -19.16 20.19
N PRO A 108 -41.91 -18.35 19.29
CA PRO A 108 -40.92 -18.84 18.33
C PRO A 108 -39.64 -19.34 19.02
N PRO A 109 -38.95 -20.35 18.44
CA PRO A 109 -37.58 -20.68 18.82
C PRO A 109 -36.66 -19.47 18.69
N THR A 110 -35.67 -19.34 19.58
CA THR A 110 -34.81 -18.14 19.61
C THR A 110 -34.07 -17.95 18.28
N ARG A 111 -33.56 -19.04 17.70
CA ARG A 111 -32.89 -19.03 16.39
C ARG A 111 -33.80 -18.50 15.27
N TRP A 112 -35.08 -18.89 15.29
CA TRP A 112 -36.03 -18.48 14.26
C TRP A 112 -36.30 -16.98 14.33
N LEU A 113 -36.53 -16.45 15.54
CA LEU A 113 -36.76 -15.02 15.73
C LEU A 113 -35.51 -14.20 15.36
N VAL A 114 -34.33 -14.68 15.73
CA VAL A 114 -33.04 -14.09 15.33
C VAL A 114 -32.90 -14.05 13.81
N GLN A 115 -33.21 -15.15 13.13
CA GLN A 115 -33.17 -15.21 11.67
C GLN A 115 -34.18 -14.24 11.04
N SER A 116 -35.38 -14.12 11.59
CA SER A 116 -36.39 -13.15 11.14
C SER A 116 -35.90 -11.70 11.26
N ILE A 117 -35.27 -11.34 12.38
CA ILE A 117 -34.69 -10.01 12.58
C ILE A 117 -33.50 -9.78 11.63
N ALA A 118 -32.63 -10.77 11.49
CA ALA A 118 -31.47 -10.75 10.61
C ALA A 118 -31.88 -10.54 9.14
N THR A 119 -32.94 -11.21 8.67
CA THR A 119 -33.50 -10.99 7.33
C THR A 119 -33.96 -9.54 7.14
N VAL A 120 -34.67 -8.97 8.12
CA VAL A 120 -35.08 -7.56 8.06
C VAL A 120 -33.88 -6.61 7.98
N MET A 121 -32.81 -6.90 8.71
CA MET A 121 -31.58 -6.11 8.66
C MET A 121 -30.86 -6.26 7.32
N GLN A 122 -30.79 -7.49 6.81
CA GLN A 122 -30.16 -7.82 5.53
C GLN A 122 -30.91 -7.21 4.34
N GLU A 123 -32.25 -7.17 4.36
CA GLU A 123 -33.06 -6.52 3.33
C GLU A 123 -32.67 -5.04 3.17
N ALA A 124 -32.37 -4.35 4.27
CA ALA A 124 -31.92 -2.95 4.26
C ALA A 124 -30.51 -2.76 3.66
N THR A 125 -29.74 -3.84 3.48
CA THR A 125 -28.42 -3.81 2.81
C THR A 125 -28.51 -3.99 1.29
N GLN A 126 -29.67 -4.44 0.80
CA GLN A 126 -29.90 -4.73 -0.63
C GLN A 126 -31.01 -3.85 -1.24
N SER A 127 -31.78 -3.16 -0.41
CA SER A 127 -32.85 -2.25 -0.85
C SER A 127 -32.34 -0.84 -1.12
N GLY A 128 -32.57 -0.32 -2.33
CA GLY A 128 -32.24 1.07 -2.66
C GLY A 128 -33.04 2.07 -1.82
N GLY A 129 -32.41 3.18 -1.44
CA GLY A 129 -33.06 4.27 -0.69
C GLY A 129 -33.21 4.04 0.83
N VAL A 130 -32.72 2.91 1.35
CA VAL A 130 -32.71 2.61 2.79
C VAL A 130 -31.27 2.35 3.25
N ARG A 131 -30.86 2.95 4.38
CA ARG A 131 -29.55 2.67 4.97
C ARG A 131 -29.59 1.41 5.85
N PRO A 132 -28.48 0.67 6.00
CA PRO A 132 -28.37 -0.37 7.00
C PRO A 132 -28.66 0.14 8.41
N PHE A 133 -29.14 -0.75 9.28
CA PHE A 133 -29.38 -0.44 10.68
C PHE A 133 -28.05 -0.26 11.41
N GLY A 134 -27.86 0.88 12.09
CA GLY A 134 -26.65 1.22 12.83
C GLY A 134 -26.61 0.58 14.22
N VAL A 135 -27.04 -0.67 14.35
CA VAL A 135 -27.10 -1.41 15.62
C VAL A 135 -26.64 -2.86 15.47
N SER A 136 -25.94 -3.36 16.49
CA SER A 136 -25.82 -4.80 16.73
C SER A 136 -26.70 -5.17 17.92
N LEU A 137 -27.24 -6.38 17.90
CA LEU A 137 -28.18 -6.89 18.90
C LEU A 137 -27.58 -8.11 19.58
N LEU A 138 -27.82 -8.23 20.89
CA LEU A 138 -27.70 -9.50 21.60
C LEU A 138 -29.10 -9.98 21.96
N VAL A 139 -29.45 -11.19 21.51
CA VAL A 139 -30.75 -11.82 21.72
C VAL A 139 -30.55 -13.00 22.66
N ALA A 140 -31.15 -12.92 23.84
CA ALA A 140 -31.14 -13.98 24.84
C ALA A 140 -32.51 -14.63 24.87
N GLY A 141 -32.55 -15.95 24.71
CA GLY A 141 -33.80 -16.68 24.76
C GLY A 141 -33.62 -18.14 25.12
N TRP A 142 -34.76 -18.79 25.30
CA TRP A 142 -34.83 -20.21 25.55
C TRP A 142 -35.91 -20.85 24.69
N ASP A 143 -35.61 -22.03 24.18
CA ASP A 143 -36.57 -22.90 23.52
C ASP A 143 -36.39 -24.36 23.98
N SER A 144 -37.45 -25.16 23.85
CA SER A 144 -37.49 -26.55 24.32
C SER A 144 -36.52 -27.47 23.58
N HIS A 145 -36.12 -27.13 22.36
CA HIS A 145 -35.27 -27.97 21.51
C HIS A 145 -33.77 -27.72 21.73
N ARG A 146 -33.36 -26.46 21.95
CA ARG A 146 -31.94 -26.07 22.12
C ARG A 146 -31.58 -25.60 23.53
N GLY A 147 -32.56 -25.36 24.38
CA GLY A 147 -32.35 -24.78 25.69
C GLY A 147 -31.92 -23.30 25.63
N PRO A 148 -31.15 -22.80 26.61
CA PRO A 148 -30.72 -21.40 26.63
C PRO A 148 -29.77 -21.12 25.46
N SER A 149 -30.11 -20.13 24.64
CA SER A 149 -29.30 -19.66 23.52
C SER A 149 -29.10 -18.15 23.51
N LEU A 150 -27.85 -17.71 23.39
CA LEU A 150 -27.46 -16.31 23.18
C LEU A 150 -27.00 -16.12 21.73
N TYR A 151 -27.56 -15.15 21.03
CA TYR A 151 -27.19 -14.81 19.66
C TYR A 151 -26.74 -13.36 19.55
N GLN A 152 -25.78 -13.09 18.67
CA GLN A 152 -25.45 -11.75 18.21
C GLN A 152 -25.97 -11.58 16.77
N VAL A 153 -26.56 -10.42 16.46
CA VAL A 153 -26.98 -10.03 15.11
C VAL A 153 -26.32 -8.70 14.75
N ASP A 154 -25.66 -8.64 13.60
CA ASP A 154 -24.94 -7.44 13.14
C ASP A 154 -25.69 -6.72 11.99
N PRO A 155 -25.36 -5.44 11.71
CA PRO A 155 -25.97 -4.63 10.64
C PRO A 155 -26.11 -5.29 9.26
N SER A 156 -25.24 -6.25 8.93
CA SER A 156 -25.28 -7.02 7.69
C SER A 156 -26.41 -8.05 7.61
N GLY A 157 -27.06 -8.34 8.74
CA GLY A 157 -27.92 -9.50 8.94
C GLY A 157 -27.15 -10.80 9.18
N SER A 158 -25.84 -10.75 9.39
CA SER A 158 -25.11 -11.92 9.89
C SER A 158 -25.44 -12.14 11.37
N PHE A 159 -25.62 -13.40 11.75
CA PHE A 159 -25.86 -13.76 13.13
C PHE A 159 -25.14 -15.05 13.53
N TRP A 160 -24.70 -15.11 14.79
CA TRP A 160 -24.00 -16.26 15.36
C TRP A 160 -24.46 -16.53 16.80
N ALA A 161 -24.41 -17.80 17.20
CA ALA A 161 -24.63 -18.21 18.58
C ALA A 161 -23.34 -18.05 19.38
N TRP A 162 -23.44 -17.54 20.61
CA TRP A 162 -22.30 -17.24 21.47
C TRP A 162 -22.45 -17.89 22.84
N LYS A 163 -21.32 -18.30 23.42
CA LYS A 163 -21.22 -18.66 24.84
C LYS A 163 -21.18 -17.39 25.71
N ALA A 164 -20.37 -16.42 25.29
CA ALA A 164 -20.39 -15.05 25.78
C ALA A 164 -19.99 -14.12 24.63
N SER A 165 -20.53 -12.90 24.59
CA SER A 165 -20.12 -11.88 23.62
C SER A 165 -20.34 -10.48 24.18
N ALA A 166 -19.64 -9.50 23.61
CA ALA A 166 -19.79 -8.08 23.89
C ALA A 166 -19.82 -7.27 22.59
N ILE A 167 -20.58 -6.18 22.59
CA ILE A 167 -20.77 -5.24 21.48
C ILE A 167 -20.66 -3.79 22.01
N GLY A 168 -20.25 -2.84 21.15
CA GLY A 168 -20.11 -1.42 21.51
C GLY A 168 -18.67 -0.93 21.66
N LYS A 169 -18.51 0.28 22.22
CA LYS A 169 -17.23 1.04 22.32
C LYS A 169 -16.05 0.26 22.87
N ASN A 170 -16.26 -0.60 23.87
CA ASN A 170 -15.19 -1.35 24.54
C ASN A 170 -15.26 -2.86 24.27
N MET A 171 -15.87 -3.30 23.16
CA MET A 171 -16.13 -4.72 22.90
C MET A 171 -14.87 -5.59 22.88
N THR A 172 -13.73 -5.10 22.37
CA THR A 172 -12.48 -5.88 22.29
C THR A 172 -11.94 -6.23 23.67
N ASN A 173 -11.91 -5.24 24.57
CA ASN A 173 -11.44 -5.43 25.95
C ASN A 173 -12.44 -6.31 26.73
N ALA A 174 -13.74 -6.06 26.57
CA ALA A 174 -14.78 -6.85 27.20
C ALA A 174 -14.72 -8.32 26.78
N LYS A 175 -14.54 -8.63 25.48
CA LYS A 175 -14.37 -10.01 25.00
C LYS A 175 -13.12 -10.68 25.60
N THR A 176 -11.99 -9.97 25.61
CA THR A 176 -10.73 -10.48 26.21
C THR A 176 -10.90 -10.80 27.70
N PHE A 177 -11.68 -10.00 28.42
CA PHE A 177 -11.98 -10.22 29.83
C PHE A 177 -12.91 -11.42 30.04
N LEU A 178 -13.96 -11.54 29.22
CA LEU A 178 -14.88 -12.67 29.24
C LEU A 178 -14.15 -13.99 28.94
N GLU A 179 -13.25 -14.02 27.96
CA GLU A 179 -12.44 -15.20 27.62
C GLU A 179 -11.63 -15.74 28.80
N LYS A 180 -11.21 -14.87 29.73
CA LYS A 180 -10.42 -15.26 30.91
C LYS A 180 -11.27 -15.78 32.07
N ARG A 181 -12.52 -15.32 32.20
CA ARG A 181 -13.40 -15.64 33.34
C ARG A 181 -14.52 -16.63 33.03
N TYR A 182 -14.86 -16.78 31.76
CA TYR A 182 -15.89 -17.70 31.32
C TYR A 182 -15.46 -19.15 31.48
N ASN A 183 -16.40 -20.00 31.92
CA ASN A 183 -16.31 -21.44 31.85
C ASN A 183 -17.71 -22.02 31.55
N ASP A 184 -17.76 -23.26 31.04
CA ASP A 184 -19.02 -23.87 30.60
C ASP A 184 -19.98 -24.21 31.76
N ASP A 185 -19.48 -24.26 33.00
CA ASP A 185 -20.23 -24.60 34.21
C ASP A 185 -20.72 -23.38 34.99
N ILE A 186 -20.52 -22.17 34.46
CA ILE A 186 -20.84 -20.92 35.14
C ILE A 186 -22.34 -20.85 35.49
N SER A 187 -22.64 -20.55 36.76
CA SER A 187 -24.01 -20.34 37.23
C SER A 187 -24.54 -18.98 36.77
N LEU A 188 -25.86 -18.80 36.74
CA LEU A 188 -26.47 -17.52 36.36
C LEU A 188 -26.05 -16.38 37.29
N GLU A 189 -25.91 -16.63 38.60
CA GLU A 189 -25.46 -15.63 39.57
C GLU A 189 -24.01 -15.22 39.33
N ASP A 190 -23.12 -16.19 39.09
CA ASP A 190 -21.71 -15.93 38.74
C ASP A 190 -21.60 -15.22 37.38
N ALA A 191 -22.48 -15.53 36.44
CA ALA A 191 -22.55 -14.88 35.14
C ALA A 191 -23.00 -13.42 35.28
N ILE A 192 -23.99 -13.11 36.15
CA ILE A 192 -24.38 -11.73 36.46
C ILE A 192 -23.20 -10.97 37.06
N HIS A 193 -22.51 -11.56 38.05
CA HIS A 193 -21.34 -10.94 38.67
C HIS A 193 -20.20 -10.71 37.65
N THR A 194 -19.94 -11.69 36.79
CA THR A 194 -18.95 -11.57 35.71
C THR A 194 -19.34 -10.49 34.70
N ALA A 195 -20.63 -10.37 34.37
CA ALA A 195 -21.16 -9.32 33.51
C ALA A 195 -20.93 -7.92 34.10
N LEU A 196 -21.21 -7.74 35.39
CA LEU A 196 -20.98 -6.48 36.10
C LEU A 196 -19.50 -6.11 36.14
N LEU A 197 -18.64 -7.06 36.48
CA LEU A 197 -17.19 -6.89 36.46
C LEU A 197 -16.67 -6.50 35.07
N THR A 198 -17.22 -7.11 34.02
CA THR A 198 -16.83 -6.80 32.63
C THR A 198 -17.27 -5.39 32.23
N LEU A 199 -18.47 -4.95 32.64
CA LEU A 199 -18.91 -3.58 32.40
C LEU A 199 -18.03 -2.57 33.16
N LYS A 200 -17.65 -2.88 34.41
CA LYS A 200 -16.82 -2.01 35.27
C LYS A 200 -15.48 -1.66 34.62
N GLU A 201 -14.79 -2.61 34.00
CA GLU A 201 -13.50 -2.39 33.32
C GLU A 201 -13.56 -1.30 32.24
N GLY A 202 -14.72 -1.11 31.61
CA GLY A 202 -14.94 -0.12 30.56
C GLY A 202 -15.86 1.03 30.95
N PHE A 203 -16.23 1.15 32.22
CA PHE A 203 -17.25 2.10 32.69
C PHE A 203 -16.64 3.48 32.94
N GLU A 204 -17.23 4.52 32.35
CA GLU A 204 -16.81 5.91 32.59
C GLU A 204 -17.66 6.52 33.71
N GLY A 205 -17.11 6.63 34.92
CA GLY A 205 -17.79 7.23 36.09
C GLY A 205 -18.16 6.21 37.17
N GLN A 206 -19.16 6.55 38.00
CA GLN A 206 -19.66 5.64 39.04
C GLN A 206 -20.71 4.69 38.46
N MET A 207 -20.48 3.40 38.62
CA MET A 207 -21.43 2.35 38.24
C MET A 207 -22.41 2.11 39.38
N THR A 208 -23.66 2.51 39.19
CA THR A 208 -24.78 2.31 40.12
C THR A 208 -25.90 1.52 39.47
N GLU A 209 -26.85 1.02 40.26
CA GLU A 209 -28.03 0.27 39.82
C GLU A 209 -28.90 1.02 38.79
N LYS A 210 -28.85 2.36 38.75
CA LYS A 210 -29.58 3.19 37.79
C LYS A 210 -28.88 3.32 36.44
N THR A 211 -27.55 3.21 36.46
CA THR A 211 -26.68 3.42 35.30
C THR A 211 -26.44 2.14 34.48
N ILE A 212 -27.08 1.04 34.86
CA ILE A 212 -26.98 -0.25 34.20
C ILE A 212 -28.36 -0.87 34.01
N GLU A 213 -28.51 -1.71 32.99
CA GLU A 213 -29.70 -2.54 32.83
C GLU A 213 -29.30 -3.99 32.63
N ILE A 214 -30.01 -4.89 33.33
CA ILE A 214 -29.75 -6.33 33.31
C ILE A 214 -31.04 -7.06 32.95
N GLY A 215 -30.97 -7.93 31.94
CA GLY A 215 -32.01 -8.88 31.58
C GLY A 215 -31.53 -10.30 31.79
N VAL A 216 -32.39 -11.15 32.35
CA VAL A 216 -32.08 -12.55 32.60
C VAL A 216 -33.13 -13.47 32.01
N VAL A 217 -32.69 -14.58 31.42
CA VAL A 217 -33.50 -15.76 31.15
C VAL A 217 -33.20 -16.76 32.25
N THR A 218 -34.18 -17.09 33.08
CA THR A 218 -34.06 -18.16 34.09
C THR A 218 -34.62 -19.46 33.52
N VAL A 219 -33.81 -20.51 33.53
CA VAL A 219 -34.26 -21.86 33.17
C VAL A 219 -34.66 -22.58 34.46
N PRO A 220 -35.94 -22.97 34.64
CA PRO A 220 -36.35 -23.71 35.82
C PRO A 220 -35.64 -25.06 35.88
N THR A 221 -35.36 -25.51 37.10
CA THR A 221 -34.75 -26.84 37.32
C THR A 221 -35.70 -27.96 36.91
N ALA A 222 -35.16 -29.16 36.67
CA ALA A 222 -35.97 -30.33 36.29
C ALA A 222 -37.06 -30.65 37.34
N GLU A 223 -36.81 -30.34 38.61
CA GLU A 223 -37.75 -30.48 39.73
C GLU A 223 -38.89 -29.44 39.64
N GLU A 224 -38.58 -28.18 39.34
CA GLU A 224 -39.56 -27.10 39.16
C GLU A 224 -40.43 -27.29 37.91
N LEU A 225 -39.90 -27.96 36.87
CA LEU A 225 -40.66 -28.36 35.68
C LEU A 225 -41.61 -29.55 35.96
N ALA A 226 -41.31 -30.37 36.97
CA ALA A 226 -42.10 -31.56 37.33
C ALA A 226 -43.25 -31.25 38.30
N VAL A 227 -43.12 -30.19 39.12
CA VAL A 227 -44.14 -29.76 40.08
C VAL A 227 -45.17 -28.85 39.40
N VAL A 228 -46.45 -29.27 39.37
CA VAL A 228 -47.57 -28.39 39.02
C VAL A 228 -48.11 -27.79 40.31
N PRO A 229 -47.92 -26.48 40.57
CA PRO A 229 -48.50 -25.86 41.77
C PRO A 229 -50.05 -25.91 41.72
N PRO A 230 -50.73 -26.11 42.86
CA PRO A 230 -52.19 -26.21 42.90
C PRO A 230 -52.83 -24.89 42.42
N GLY A 231 -53.41 -24.92 41.23
CA GLY A 231 -54.06 -23.75 40.60
C GLY A 231 -53.14 -22.87 39.72
N GLY A 232 -51.90 -23.28 39.44
CA GLY A 232 -50.95 -22.53 38.61
C GLY A 232 -50.54 -23.22 37.32
N GLU A 233 -49.99 -22.45 36.37
CA GLU A 233 -49.29 -22.98 35.19
C GLU A 233 -47.92 -23.58 35.56
N ARG A 234 -47.43 -24.56 34.79
CA ARG A 234 -46.07 -25.10 34.94
C ARG A 234 -45.02 -23.98 34.87
N ALA A 235 -43.94 -24.10 35.65
CA ALA A 235 -42.82 -23.17 35.58
C ALA A 235 -42.26 -23.14 34.15
N LYS A 236 -42.28 -21.96 33.51
CA LYS A 236 -41.78 -21.75 32.15
C LYS A 236 -40.54 -20.87 32.21
N PRO A 237 -39.56 -21.07 31.31
CA PRO A 237 -38.45 -20.15 31.14
C PRO A 237 -38.97 -18.78 30.71
N VAL A 238 -38.69 -17.76 31.53
CA VAL A 238 -39.14 -16.39 31.32
C VAL A 238 -37.94 -15.47 31.23
N PHE A 239 -37.96 -14.57 30.26
CA PHE A 239 -37.08 -13.43 30.19
C PHE A 239 -37.66 -12.30 31.04
N ARG A 240 -36.88 -11.80 32.00
CA ARG A 240 -37.26 -10.63 32.82
C ARG A 240 -36.11 -9.65 32.94
N LYS A 241 -36.44 -8.36 33.04
CA LYS A 241 -35.50 -7.31 33.44
C LYS A 241 -35.40 -7.30 34.97
N LEU A 242 -34.19 -7.22 35.51
CA LEU A 242 -33.99 -7.07 36.96
C LEU A 242 -34.40 -5.65 37.39
N THR A 243 -35.01 -5.53 38.55
CA THR A 243 -35.31 -4.22 39.16
C THR A 243 -34.02 -3.58 39.69
N GLU A 244 -34.04 -2.26 39.92
CA GLU A 244 -32.88 -1.54 40.51
C GLU A 244 -32.46 -2.15 41.86
N GLU A 245 -33.43 -2.56 42.70
CA GLU A 245 -33.18 -3.24 43.97
C GLU A 245 -32.46 -4.58 43.80
N GLN A 246 -32.87 -5.38 42.80
CA GLN A 246 -32.26 -6.68 42.50
C GLN A 246 -30.88 -6.51 41.86
N ALA A 247 -30.69 -5.47 41.05
CA ALA A 247 -29.38 -5.14 40.51
C ALA A 247 -28.41 -4.70 41.63
N GLY A 248 -28.90 -3.93 42.60
CA GLY A 248 -28.12 -3.49 43.78
C GLY A 248 -27.74 -4.62 44.75
N GLN A 249 -28.44 -5.76 44.73
CA GLN A 249 -28.09 -6.96 45.52
C GLN A 249 -26.82 -7.66 45.02
N HIS A 250 -26.35 -7.34 43.80
CA HIS A 250 -25.07 -7.79 43.27
C HIS A 250 -24.06 -6.63 43.33
N PRO A 251 -23.38 -6.41 44.47
CA PRO A 251 -22.50 -5.27 44.65
C PRO A 251 -21.37 -5.27 43.62
N VAL A 252 -21.11 -4.10 43.04
CA VAL A 252 -19.99 -3.87 42.13
C VAL A 252 -18.69 -3.94 42.95
N PRO A 253 -17.74 -4.85 42.65
CA PRO A 253 -16.57 -5.05 43.53
C PRO A 253 -15.67 -3.82 43.59
N ASP A 254 -15.56 -3.14 44.72
CA ASP A 254 -14.69 -1.98 44.91
C ASP A 254 -13.21 -2.38 44.84
N THR A 255 -12.45 -1.75 43.95
CA THR A 255 -11.02 -2.04 43.73
C THR A 255 -10.09 -1.39 44.75
N ASP A 256 -10.62 -0.68 45.75
CA ASP A 256 -9.82 0.04 46.74
C ASP A 256 -9.69 -0.69 48.10
N SER A 257 -10.35 -1.83 48.32
CA SER A 257 -10.26 -2.57 49.60
C SER A 257 -9.29 -3.75 49.63
N ASP A 258 -8.83 -4.26 48.48
CA ASP A 258 -8.03 -5.51 48.43
C ASP A 258 -6.51 -5.27 48.29
N ARG A 259 -5.99 -4.32 49.07
CA ARG A 259 -4.55 -4.13 49.30
C ARG A 259 -4.17 -4.30 50.77
N VAL A 260 -4.36 -5.49 51.37
CA VAL A 260 -3.56 -5.91 52.55
C VAL A 260 -3.36 -7.44 52.62
N ASP A 261 -2.09 -7.79 52.83
CA ASP A 261 -1.44 -9.01 53.33
C ASP A 261 -1.58 -10.37 52.63
N GLY A 262 -0.44 -10.77 52.06
CA GLY A 262 -0.09 -12.17 51.94
C GLY A 262 0.20 -12.79 53.30
N SER A 263 -0.61 -13.79 53.70
CA SER A 263 -0.12 -15.07 54.20
C SER A 263 -1.28 -15.99 54.61
N LYS A 264 -1.28 -17.21 54.03
CA LYS A 264 -1.98 -18.46 54.48
C LYS A 264 -3.53 -18.41 54.32
N VAL A 265 -4.26 -19.36 53.73
CA VAL A 265 -4.14 -20.83 53.66
C VAL A 265 -4.82 -21.36 52.38
N THR A 266 -4.33 -22.51 51.94
CA THR A 266 -4.57 -23.36 50.77
C THR A 266 -5.95 -24.07 50.66
N HIS A 267 -6.45 -24.27 49.43
CA HIS A 267 -6.84 -25.59 48.88
C HIS A 267 -6.82 -25.58 47.33
N ARG A 268 -6.34 -26.69 46.74
CA ARG A 268 -5.90 -26.90 45.33
C ARG A 268 -7.03 -27.02 44.30
N PRO A 269 -6.81 -26.68 43.01
CA PRO A 269 -7.57 -27.24 41.89
C PRO A 269 -6.91 -28.52 41.33
N PRO A 270 -7.65 -29.38 40.61
CA PRO A 270 -7.23 -30.73 40.25
C PRO A 270 -6.26 -30.76 39.07
N THR A 271 -5.37 -31.75 39.15
CA THR A 271 -4.33 -32.12 38.20
C THR A 271 -4.86 -32.60 36.85
N ALA A 272 -4.35 -32.02 35.76
CA ALA A 272 -4.34 -32.66 34.45
C ALA A 272 -3.26 -33.76 34.43
N ARG A 273 -3.69 -35.02 34.21
CA ARG A 273 -2.82 -36.18 33.95
C ARG A 273 -2.20 -36.04 32.56
N SER A 274 -0.88 -35.91 32.52
CA SER A 274 0.10 -36.95 32.13
C SER A 274 0.45 -36.98 30.64
N GLN A 275 1.60 -36.42 30.30
CA GLN A 275 2.49 -37.04 29.31
C GLN A 275 3.91 -37.12 29.89
N SER A 276 4.55 -38.22 29.53
CA SER A 276 5.57 -38.95 30.25
C SER A 276 6.97 -38.35 30.17
N ILE A 277 7.70 -38.56 31.27
CA ILE A 277 9.14 -38.43 31.47
C ILE A 277 9.92 -39.14 30.35
N ARG A 278 10.85 -38.42 29.72
CA ARG A 278 12.13 -38.99 29.29
C ARG A 278 13.27 -38.08 29.76
N SER A 279 14.20 -38.75 30.42
CA SER A 279 15.41 -38.33 31.11
C SER A 279 16.20 -37.17 30.48
N ASN A 280 16.58 -36.23 31.35
CA ASN A 280 17.67 -35.27 31.15
C ASN A 280 18.97 -35.99 30.79
N ASN A 281 19.56 -35.63 29.64
CA ASN A 281 21.00 -35.47 29.54
C ASN A 281 21.28 -33.98 29.43
N SER A 282 22.23 -33.53 30.23
CA SER A 282 22.66 -32.15 30.45
C SER A 282 23.22 -31.48 29.18
N GLU A 283 22.61 -30.37 28.75
CA GLU A 283 23.32 -29.26 28.11
C GLU A 283 22.76 -27.93 28.64
N LEU A 284 23.65 -27.00 28.99
CA LEU A 284 23.31 -25.63 29.41
C LEU A 284 22.48 -24.90 28.34
N PRO A 285 21.64 -23.92 28.71
CA PRO A 285 20.85 -23.16 27.74
C PRO A 285 21.80 -22.31 26.87
N LYS A 286 21.96 -22.71 25.61
CA LYS A 286 22.56 -21.88 24.56
C LYS A 286 21.69 -20.63 24.39
N SER A 287 22.31 -19.45 24.48
CA SER A 287 21.71 -18.17 24.13
C SER A 287 20.98 -18.28 22.80
N LYS A 288 19.66 -18.06 22.78
CA LYS A 288 18.87 -18.06 21.53
C LYS A 288 19.30 -16.87 20.68
N ILE A 289 20.14 -17.12 19.69
CA ILE A 289 20.44 -16.16 18.62
C ILE A 289 19.10 -15.86 17.90
N PRO A 290 18.70 -14.58 17.74
CA PRO A 290 17.49 -14.25 16.98
C PRO A 290 17.65 -14.69 15.53
N THR A 291 16.82 -15.64 15.08
CA THR A 291 16.78 -16.09 13.68
C THR A 291 16.03 -15.08 12.82
N SER A 292 16.59 -14.70 11.67
CA SER A 292 15.96 -13.78 10.72
C SER A 292 14.63 -14.31 10.17
N LEU A 293 13.76 -13.40 9.74
CA LEU A 293 12.45 -13.73 9.20
C LEU A 293 12.57 -14.57 7.92
N ALA A 294 13.48 -14.22 7.02
CA ALA A 294 13.77 -15.01 5.82
C ALA A 294 14.14 -16.45 6.15
N ARG A 295 15.05 -16.67 7.11
CA ARG A 295 15.45 -18.02 7.51
C ARG A 295 14.27 -18.83 8.03
N ARG A 296 13.43 -18.23 8.87
CA ARG A 296 12.30 -18.92 9.51
C ARG A 296 11.23 -19.37 8.50
N ILE A 297 10.98 -18.57 7.46
CA ILE A 297 9.86 -18.79 6.53
C ILE A 297 10.32 -19.50 5.25
N LEU A 298 11.46 -19.10 4.69
CA LEU A 298 11.93 -19.58 3.38
C LEU A 298 12.85 -20.80 3.50
N PHE A 299 13.56 -20.95 4.61
CA PHE A 299 14.55 -22.02 4.80
C PHE A 299 14.37 -22.76 6.14
N PRO A 300 13.18 -23.36 6.40
CA PRO A 300 12.87 -24.00 7.67
C PRO A 300 13.74 -25.22 8.00
N SER A 301 14.34 -25.86 6.98
CA SER A 301 15.21 -27.03 7.10
C SER A 301 16.70 -26.69 7.26
N LEU A 302 17.09 -25.41 7.11
CA LEU A 302 18.48 -24.99 7.15
C LEU A 302 18.96 -24.79 8.60
N ALA A 303 20.13 -25.36 8.95
CA ALA A 303 20.71 -25.23 10.28
C ALA A 303 20.95 -23.76 10.67
N ILE A 304 20.68 -23.38 11.92
CA ILE A 304 20.72 -21.98 12.41
C ILE A 304 22.05 -21.27 12.13
N THR A 305 23.17 -22.01 12.12
CA THR A 305 24.53 -21.49 11.92
C THR A 305 25.02 -21.55 10.47
N ALA A 306 24.30 -22.21 9.55
CA ALA A 306 24.71 -22.33 8.15
C ALA A 306 24.35 -21.05 7.38
N PRO A 307 25.22 -20.49 6.50
CA PRO A 307 24.90 -19.31 5.71
C PRO A 307 23.70 -19.55 4.77
N LEU A 308 22.95 -18.48 4.45
CA LEU A 308 21.88 -18.58 3.44
C LEU A 308 22.50 -18.90 2.07
N PRO A 309 21.81 -19.68 1.22
CA PRO A 309 22.28 -19.93 -0.13
C PRO A 309 22.40 -18.61 -0.90
N PRO A 310 23.30 -18.52 -1.89
CA PRO A 310 23.44 -17.32 -2.70
C PRO A 310 22.30 -17.21 -3.73
N ILE A 311 21.59 -16.08 -3.74
CA ILE A 311 20.58 -15.76 -4.74
C ILE A 311 21.19 -15.15 -5.99
N LEU A 312 22.21 -14.32 -5.82
CA LEU A 312 23.07 -13.81 -6.88
C LEU A 312 24.19 -14.82 -7.10
N THR A 313 24.71 -14.97 -8.31
CA THR A 313 25.71 -16.00 -8.69
C THR A 313 26.97 -15.37 -9.28
N LEU A 314 26.89 -14.18 -9.87
CA LEU A 314 28.03 -13.48 -10.45
C LEU A 314 28.82 -12.76 -9.34
N GLY A 315 30.10 -13.12 -9.18
CA GLY A 315 31.03 -12.48 -8.23
C GLY A 315 31.24 -13.18 -6.89
N LEU A 316 30.68 -14.38 -6.70
CA LEU A 316 30.80 -15.16 -5.46
C LEU A 316 32.03 -16.06 -5.33
N ASP A 317 32.92 -16.06 -6.32
CA ASP A 317 34.20 -16.78 -6.24
C ASP A 317 35.16 -16.16 -5.21
N ASN A 318 34.90 -14.94 -4.75
CA ASN A 318 35.66 -14.27 -3.69
C ASN A 318 34.86 -14.29 -2.39
N THR A 319 34.96 -15.38 -1.65
CA THR A 319 34.48 -15.45 -0.27
C THR A 319 34.97 -14.24 0.53
N SER A 320 34.03 -13.48 1.13
CA SER A 320 34.20 -12.39 2.13
C SER A 320 34.07 -10.91 1.70
N ASP A 321 33.34 -10.56 0.63
CA ASP A 321 32.80 -9.18 0.56
C ASP A 321 31.54 -9.06 1.45
N PRO A 322 31.59 -8.37 2.60
CA PRO A 322 30.43 -8.23 3.49
C PRO A 322 29.24 -7.56 2.79
N ALA A 323 29.48 -6.69 1.80
CA ALA A 323 28.40 -5.98 1.11
C ALA A 323 27.54 -6.91 0.23
N LEU A 324 28.13 -7.97 -0.35
CA LEU A 324 27.39 -8.96 -1.13
C LEU A 324 26.58 -9.92 -0.24
N ILE A 325 27.11 -10.24 0.94
CA ILE A 325 26.39 -11.04 1.94
C ILE A 325 25.18 -10.27 2.46
N ASP A 326 25.37 -8.99 2.78
CA ASP A 326 24.29 -8.10 3.21
C ASP A 326 23.23 -7.95 2.12
N LEU A 327 23.64 -7.80 0.85
CA LEU A 327 22.73 -7.75 -0.29
C LEU A 327 21.89 -9.03 -0.43
N ASN A 328 22.54 -10.20 -0.32
CA ASN A 328 21.86 -11.49 -0.37
C ASN A 328 20.83 -11.63 0.76
N ASN A 329 21.19 -11.25 1.98
CA ASN A 329 20.30 -11.29 3.14
C ASN A 329 19.10 -10.36 2.97
N GLU A 330 19.33 -9.13 2.49
CA GLU A 330 18.27 -8.14 2.26
C GLU A 330 17.31 -8.57 1.14
N LEU A 331 17.79 -9.20 0.08
CA LEU A 331 16.94 -9.78 -0.97
C LEU A 331 16.04 -10.89 -0.42
N TYR A 332 16.57 -11.80 0.40
CA TYR A 332 15.76 -12.84 1.02
C TYR A 332 14.75 -12.30 2.03
N ASP A 333 15.12 -11.30 2.83
CA ASP A 333 14.19 -10.64 3.74
C ASP A 333 13.06 -9.95 2.96
N PHE A 334 13.37 -9.31 1.84
CA PHE A 334 12.36 -8.74 0.95
C PHE A 334 11.39 -9.80 0.41
N LEU A 335 11.93 -10.92 -0.12
CA LEU A 335 11.13 -12.04 -0.61
C LEU A 335 10.25 -12.63 0.50
N ALA A 336 10.80 -12.77 1.70
CA ALA A 336 10.06 -13.34 2.82
C ALA A 336 8.91 -12.46 3.28
N LEU A 337 9.07 -11.13 3.23
CA LEU A 337 7.97 -10.20 3.47
C LEU A 337 6.89 -10.31 2.40
N ALA A 338 7.28 -10.38 1.12
CA ALA A 338 6.34 -10.53 0.00
C ALA A 338 5.54 -11.83 0.09
N LEU A 339 6.21 -12.97 0.27
CA LEU A 339 5.54 -14.27 0.35
C LEU A 339 4.69 -14.41 1.62
N ARG A 340 5.11 -13.84 2.75
CA ARG A 340 4.28 -13.81 3.97
C ARG A 340 2.99 -13.02 3.75
N ALA A 341 3.07 -11.86 3.10
CA ALA A 341 1.93 -10.99 2.89
C ALA A 341 0.94 -11.55 1.85
N PHE A 342 1.44 -12.14 0.76
CA PHE A 342 0.60 -12.47 -0.40
C PHE A 342 0.38 -13.96 -0.65
N VAL A 343 1.16 -14.85 -0.04
CA VAL A 343 0.97 -16.30 -0.15
C VAL A 343 0.52 -16.87 1.18
N GLN A 344 1.27 -16.60 2.25
CA GLN A 344 0.98 -17.18 3.56
C GLN A 344 -0.36 -16.71 4.13
N ALA A 345 -0.78 -15.48 3.84
CA ALA A 345 -2.02 -14.90 4.36
C ALA A 345 -3.29 -15.71 4.00
N TRP A 346 -3.34 -16.31 2.80
CA TRP A 346 -4.44 -17.18 2.37
C TRP A 346 -4.07 -18.66 2.43
N TRP A 347 -2.84 -19.06 2.09
CA TRP A 347 -2.44 -20.47 2.09
C TRP A 347 -2.51 -21.10 3.48
N ALA A 348 -2.13 -20.35 4.52
CA ALA A 348 -2.22 -20.83 5.90
C ALA A 348 -3.66 -21.10 6.37
N GLN A 349 -4.66 -20.51 5.70
CA GLN A 349 -6.08 -20.79 5.98
C GLN A 349 -6.54 -22.09 5.32
N ILE A 350 -5.98 -22.43 4.16
CA ILE A 350 -6.32 -23.65 3.42
C ILE A 350 -5.57 -24.85 4.01
N THR A 351 -4.25 -24.74 4.18
CA THR A 351 -3.39 -25.83 4.64
C THR A 351 -2.47 -25.37 5.78
N PRO A 352 -2.96 -25.32 7.04
CA PRO A 352 -2.21 -24.77 8.17
C PRO A 352 -0.92 -25.52 8.53
N ARG A 353 -0.76 -26.76 8.05
CA ARG A 353 0.37 -27.64 8.37
C ARG A 353 1.44 -27.70 7.28
N ASP A 354 1.15 -27.19 6.09
CA ASP A 354 2.11 -27.18 5.00
C ASP A 354 3.13 -26.06 5.20
N ARG A 355 4.41 -26.43 5.20
CA ARG A 355 5.55 -25.52 5.35
C ARG A 355 6.48 -25.55 4.13
N ASP A 356 6.15 -26.34 3.11
CA ASP A 356 7.04 -26.62 1.98
C ASP A 356 6.74 -25.72 0.77
N LEU A 357 5.50 -25.20 0.65
CA LEU A 357 5.12 -24.31 -0.46
C LEU A 357 6.01 -23.05 -0.56
N LEU A 358 6.26 -22.37 0.56
CA LEU A 358 7.04 -21.13 0.59
C LEU A 358 8.50 -21.35 0.15
N PRO A 359 9.22 -22.37 0.66
CA PRO A 359 10.51 -22.80 0.11
C PRO A 359 10.49 -23.10 -1.39
N GLN A 360 9.45 -23.79 -1.90
CA GLN A 360 9.34 -24.10 -3.32
C GLN A 360 9.17 -22.84 -4.19
N ILE A 361 8.29 -21.91 -3.80
CA ILE A 361 8.14 -20.63 -4.51
C ILE A 361 9.43 -19.82 -4.45
N THR A 362 10.14 -19.86 -3.32
CA THR A 362 11.44 -19.17 -3.17
C THR A 362 12.50 -19.71 -4.13
N ARG A 363 12.51 -21.03 -4.37
CA ARG A 363 13.40 -21.65 -5.36
C ARG A 363 13.13 -21.09 -6.75
N VAL A 364 11.87 -21.02 -7.17
CA VAL A 364 11.48 -20.50 -8.50
C VAL A 364 11.84 -19.02 -8.64
N LEU A 365 11.54 -18.19 -7.63
CA LEU A 365 11.91 -16.78 -7.62
C LEU A 365 13.42 -16.56 -7.64
N SER A 366 14.20 -17.46 -7.00
CA SER A 366 15.67 -17.40 -7.05
C SER A 366 16.19 -17.63 -8.47
N TYR A 367 15.62 -18.58 -9.22
CA TYR A 367 15.97 -18.78 -10.64
C TYR A 367 15.69 -17.56 -11.50
N VAL A 368 14.53 -16.92 -11.32
CA VAL A 368 14.18 -15.69 -12.06
C VAL A 368 15.18 -14.57 -11.75
N ILE A 369 15.57 -14.40 -10.48
CA ILE A 369 16.54 -13.37 -10.08
C ILE A 369 17.93 -13.66 -10.67
N GLN A 370 18.34 -14.92 -10.73
CA GLN A 370 19.62 -15.34 -11.35
C GLN A 370 19.63 -15.11 -12.86
N ASP A 371 18.54 -15.42 -13.56
CA ASP A 371 18.42 -15.15 -15.00
C ASP A 371 18.46 -13.63 -15.27
N ILE A 372 17.78 -12.82 -14.45
CA ILE A 372 17.85 -11.35 -14.54
C ILE A 372 19.28 -10.87 -14.30
N GLU A 373 19.98 -11.40 -13.30
CA GLU A 373 21.38 -11.05 -13.00
C GLU A 373 22.30 -11.36 -14.19
N GLN A 374 22.16 -12.56 -14.76
CA GLN A 374 22.92 -12.99 -15.92
C GLN A 374 22.65 -12.11 -17.14
N ARG A 375 21.39 -11.79 -17.43
CA ARG A 375 20.99 -10.93 -18.55
C ARG A 375 21.48 -9.49 -18.34
N ALA A 376 21.29 -8.94 -17.14
CA ALA A 376 21.73 -7.59 -16.80
C ALA A 376 23.26 -7.41 -16.95
N SER A 377 24.05 -8.47 -16.73
CA SER A 377 25.51 -8.42 -16.92
C SER A 377 25.95 -8.15 -18.37
N ASN A 378 25.06 -8.38 -19.35
CA ASN A 378 25.33 -8.18 -20.78
C ASN A 378 24.74 -6.87 -21.34
N ILE A 379 24.02 -6.09 -20.53
CA ILE A 379 23.41 -4.83 -20.97
C ILE A 379 24.44 -3.70 -20.98
N ASP A 380 24.40 -2.86 -22.02
CA ASP A 380 25.11 -1.58 -22.02
C ASP A 380 24.42 -0.58 -21.08
N LEU A 381 24.83 -0.63 -19.81
CA LEU A 381 24.32 0.24 -18.76
C LEU A 381 24.61 1.73 -19.04
N SER A 382 25.69 2.03 -19.78
CA SER A 382 26.08 3.40 -20.08
C SER A 382 25.14 4.03 -21.11
N GLY A 383 24.81 3.30 -22.18
CA GLY A 383 23.80 3.69 -23.16
C GLY A 383 22.40 3.81 -22.54
N LEU A 384 22.01 2.86 -21.68
CA LEU A 384 20.71 2.88 -21.02
C LEU A 384 20.53 4.12 -20.12
N LEU A 385 21.47 4.35 -19.20
CA LEU A 385 21.36 5.40 -18.18
C LEU A 385 21.63 6.81 -18.71
N LEU A 386 22.50 6.98 -19.72
CA LEU A 386 22.94 8.30 -20.19
C LEU A 386 22.31 8.70 -21.53
N CYS A 387 21.86 7.74 -22.34
CA CYS A 387 21.23 8.04 -23.62
C CYS A 387 19.72 7.77 -23.60
N GLN A 388 19.31 6.53 -23.40
CA GLN A 388 17.92 6.13 -23.58
C GLN A 388 16.99 6.72 -22.51
N ILE A 389 17.31 6.55 -21.22
CA ILE A 389 16.49 7.11 -20.12
C ILE A 389 16.42 8.65 -20.21
N PRO A 390 17.52 9.41 -20.38
CA PRO A 390 17.43 10.86 -20.51
C PRO A 390 16.63 11.32 -21.73
N THR A 391 16.67 10.57 -22.84
CA THR A 391 15.85 10.86 -24.02
C THR A 391 14.35 10.67 -23.74
N LEU A 392 13.97 9.60 -23.01
CA LEU A 392 12.59 9.38 -22.61
C LEU A 392 12.09 10.47 -21.65
N ILE A 393 12.93 10.90 -20.70
CA ILE A 393 12.59 12.00 -19.79
C ILE A 393 12.47 13.32 -20.57
N ASP A 394 13.35 13.59 -21.54
CA ASP A 394 13.29 14.78 -22.39
C ASP A 394 11.97 14.82 -23.17
N LEU A 395 11.59 13.69 -23.79
CA LEU A 395 10.32 13.55 -24.50
C LEU A 395 9.14 13.80 -23.55
N HIS A 396 9.13 13.17 -22.38
CA HIS A 396 8.10 13.32 -21.36
C HIS A 396 7.90 14.77 -20.90
N VAL A 397 9.00 15.49 -20.63
CA VAL A 397 8.99 16.90 -20.23
C VAL A 397 8.44 17.79 -21.34
N ASN A 398 8.81 17.52 -22.59
CA ASN A 398 8.35 18.30 -23.74
C ASN A 398 6.87 18.07 -24.03
N ASP A 399 6.40 16.82 -23.96
CA ASP A 399 4.99 16.47 -24.14
C ASP A 399 4.12 17.06 -23.04
N TYR A 400 4.60 17.08 -21.79
CA TYR A 400 3.90 17.72 -20.67
C TYR A 400 3.69 19.20 -20.93
N ARG A 401 4.74 19.89 -21.37
CA ARG A 401 4.66 21.33 -21.67
C ARG A 401 3.76 21.60 -22.86
N ALA A 402 3.81 20.74 -23.88
CA ALA A 402 2.91 20.84 -25.03
C ALA A 402 1.44 20.59 -24.62
N ALA A 403 1.18 19.72 -23.65
CA ALA A 403 -0.15 19.54 -23.07
C ALA A 403 -0.59 20.76 -22.25
N ALA A 404 0.28 21.30 -21.40
CA ALA A 404 0.03 22.49 -20.60
C ALA A 404 -0.28 23.72 -21.47
N MET A 405 0.50 23.96 -22.54
CA MET A 405 0.23 25.05 -23.48
C MET A 405 -1.09 24.88 -24.23
N ARG A 406 -1.47 23.64 -24.56
CA ARG A 406 -2.77 23.36 -25.21
C ARG A 406 -3.92 23.61 -24.25
N MET A 407 -3.78 23.29 -22.96
CA MET A 407 -4.81 23.54 -21.94
C MET A 407 -5.28 25.00 -21.94
N ASP A 408 -4.35 25.95 -22.07
CA ASP A 408 -4.66 27.39 -22.11
C ASP A 408 -5.40 27.84 -23.38
N THR A 409 -5.47 27.00 -24.41
CA THR A 409 -6.05 27.32 -25.74
C THR A 409 -7.33 26.54 -26.06
N VAL A 410 -7.72 25.56 -25.26
CA VAL A 410 -8.88 24.71 -25.53
C VAL A 410 -10.18 25.43 -25.13
N PHE A 411 -11.06 25.67 -26.10
CA PHE A 411 -12.39 26.22 -25.87
C PHE A 411 -13.28 25.20 -25.12
N ILE A 412 -13.93 25.65 -24.04
CA ILE A 412 -14.75 24.85 -23.10
C ILE A 412 -16.09 24.44 -23.77
N HIS A 413 -16.06 23.53 -24.73
CA HIS A 413 -17.26 22.98 -25.37
C HIS A 413 -17.38 21.45 -25.29
N THR A 414 -16.40 20.76 -24.71
CA THR A 414 -16.46 19.30 -24.46
C THR A 414 -16.86 19.03 -23.01
N SER A 415 -17.79 18.07 -22.82
CA SER A 415 -18.20 17.57 -21.50
C SER A 415 -17.81 16.10 -21.38
N PRO A 416 -16.96 15.70 -20.41
CA PRO A 416 -16.30 16.53 -19.40
C PRO A 416 -15.23 17.49 -19.98
N PRO A 417 -14.88 18.58 -19.26
CA PRO A 417 -13.82 19.49 -19.69
C PRO A 417 -12.49 18.73 -19.79
N PRO A 418 -11.67 19.02 -20.80
CA PRO A 418 -10.40 18.33 -21.00
C PRO A 418 -9.46 18.67 -19.85
N THR A 419 -8.84 17.65 -19.25
CA THR A 419 -7.80 17.80 -18.23
C THR A 419 -6.41 17.77 -18.88
N ILE A 420 -5.40 18.34 -18.23
CA ILE A 420 -4.01 18.23 -18.68
C ILE A 420 -3.58 16.77 -18.86
N THR A 421 -4.05 15.86 -18.00
CA THR A 421 -3.77 14.43 -18.10
C THR A 421 -4.40 13.79 -19.33
N SER A 422 -5.62 14.18 -19.70
CA SER A 422 -6.28 13.70 -20.92
C SER A 422 -5.56 14.15 -22.20
N ILE A 423 -5.11 15.41 -22.24
CA ILE A 423 -4.35 15.95 -23.37
C ILE A 423 -2.98 15.28 -23.44
N PHE A 424 -2.33 15.09 -22.29
CA PHE A 424 -1.04 14.40 -22.21
C PHE A 424 -1.13 12.96 -22.69
N HIS A 425 -2.17 12.22 -22.30
CA HIS A 425 -2.41 10.85 -22.75
C HIS A 425 -2.56 10.76 -24.28
N LEU A 426 -3.19 11.76 -24.91
CA LEU A 426 -3.29 11.83 -26.38
C LEU A 426 -1.92 12.07 -27.06
N LEU A 427 -0.96 12.70 -26.36
CA LEU A 427 0.40 12.89 -26.86
C LEU A 427 1.27 11.65 -26.66
N GLN A 428 1.07 10.92 -25.56
CA GLN A 428 1.80 9.69 -25.23
C GLN A 428 0.85 8.49 -25.02
N PRO A 429 0.09 8.03 -26.02
CA PRO A 429 -0.83 6.92 -25.83
C PRO A 429 -0.06 5.63 -25.45
N HIS A 430 -0.56 4.91 -24.44
CA HIS A 430 0.08 3.67 -23.98
C HIS A 430 -0.97 2.62 -23.59
N VAL A 431 -0.80 1.37 -24.06
CA VAL A 431 -1.76 0.27 -23.84
C VAL A 431 -1.95 -0.06 -22.35
N ALA A 432 -0.89 0.09 -21.57
CA ALA A 432 -0.93 -0.13 -20.14
C ALA A 432 -1.70 0.94 -19.37
N ILE A 433 -2.01 2.11 -19.97
CA ILE A 433 -2.56 3.25 -19.23
C ILE A 433 -4.02 3.44 -19.58
N GLN A 434 -4.85 3.46 -18.55
CA GLN A 434 -6.29 3.60 -18.69
C GLN A 434 -6.67 5.05 -18.34
N SER A 435 -6.90 5.89 -19.36
CA SER A 435 -7.20 7.32 -19.17
C SER A 435 -8.66 7.57 -18.75
N GLY A 436 -8.90 8.55 -17.88
CA GLY A 436 -10.24 9.07 -17.58
C GLY A 436 -11.10 8.14 -16.73
N GLN A 437 -10.49 7.33 -15.87
CA GLN A 437 -11.19 6.38 -15.01
C GLN A 437 -11.74 7.01 -13.72
N GLU A 438 -12.77 6.36 -13.18
CA GLU A 438 -13.33 6.61 -11.85
C GLU A 438 -12.23 6.58 -10.76
N PRO A 439 -12.26 7.47 -9.76
CA PRO A 439 -11.24 7.53 -8.72
C PRO A 439 -11.16 6.22 -7.92
N GLY A 440 -10.01 5.53 -8.00
CA GLY A 440 -9.71 4.31 -7.23
C GLY A 440 -9.29 3.10 -8.05
N LEU A 441 -9.50 3.11 -9.38
CA LEU A 441 -8.93 2.11 -10.27
C LEU A 441 -7.41 2.34 -10.48
N PRO A 442 -6.61 1.28 -10.69
CA PRO A 442 -5.19 1.43 -10.94
C PRO A 442 -4.97 2.07 -12.32
N ILE A 443 -4.25 3.20 -12.34
CA ILE A 443 -3.87 3.94 -13.57
C ILE A 443 -3.19 3.00 -14.58
N ILE A 444 -2.34 2.11 -14.07
CA ILE A 444 -1.62 1.10 -14.85
C ILE A 444 -2.43 -0.20 -14.81
N SER A 445 -2.77 -0.71 -15.98
CA SER A 445 -3.54 -1.93 -16.16
C SER A 445 -2.85 -3.13 -15.55
N GLU A 446 -3.50 -3.79 -14.59
CA GLU A 446 -2.99 -5.04 -14.04
C GLU A 446 -2.97 -6.16 -15.08
N VAL A 447 -3.84 -6.12 -16.10
CA VAL A 447 -3.84 -7.10 -17.20
C VAL A 447 -2.55 -6.98 -17.99
N TYR A 448 -2.12 -5.75 -18.27
CA TYR A 448 -0.84 -5.48 -18.91
C TYR A 448 0.33 -6.05 -18.09
N LEU A 449 0.37 -5.75 -16.78
CA LEU A 449 1.43 -6.24 -15.90
C LEU A 449 1.45 -7.77 -15.80
N ARG A 450 0.27 -8.43 -15.74
CA ARG A 450 0.19 -9.90 -15.75
C ARG A 450 0.74 -10.49 -17.04
N GLN A 451 0.38 -9.93 -18.21
CA GLN A 451 0.85 -10.41 -19.50
C GLN A 451 2.36 -10.20 -19.66
N LEU A 452 2.88 -9.05 -19.23
CA LEU A 452 4.31 -8.74 -19.23
C LEU A 452 5.08 -9.74 -18.38
N VAL A 453 4.63 -9.98 -17.15
CA VAL A 453 5.25 -10.94 -16.23
C VAL A 453 5.16 -12.36 -16.77
N GLU A 454 4.04 -12.75 -17.38
CA GLU A 454 3.89 -14.09 -17.95
C GLU A 454 4.87 -14.34 -19.11
N ASN A 455 5.06 -13.33 -19.97
CA ASN A 455 6.05 -13.39 -21.04
C ASN A 455 7.49 -13.47 -20.52
N VAL A 456 7.81 -12.71 -19.46
CA VAL A 456 9.11 -12.77 -18.78
C VAL A 456 9.34 -14.16 -18.16
N LEU A 457 8.38 -14.66 -17.39
CA LEU A 457 8.48 -15.97 -16.73
C LEU A 457 8.64 -17.11 -17.75
N ARG A 458 7.99 -17.01 -18.93
CA ARG A 458 8.13 -17.98 -20.01
C ARG A 458 9.57 -18.10 -20.52
N LEU A 459 10.32 -17.00 -20.52
CA LEU A 459 11.70 -16.96 -21.02
C LEU A 459 12.73 -17.21 -19.92
N SER A 460 12.40 -16.89 -18.67
CA SER A 460 13.31 -17.02 -17.53
C SER A 460 13.23 -18.37 -16.82
N LEU A 461 12.11 -19.10 -16.90
CA LEU A 461 11.93 -20.36 -16.17
C LEU A 461 12.34 -21.60 -16.98
N PRO A 462 12.94 -22.62 -16.34
CA PRO A 462 13.12 -23.93 -16.93
C PRO A 462 11.77 -24.57 -17.33
N PRO A 463 11.72 -25.45 -18.35
CA PRO A 463 10.47 -26.05 -18.83
C PRO A 463 9.71 -26.81 -17.72
N GLN A 464 10.42 -27.46 -16.81
CA GLN A 464 9.84 -28.20 -15.68
C GLN A 464 9.06 -27.30 -14.72
N ASP A 465 9.54 -26.08 -14.47
CA ASP A 465 8.92 -25.12 -13.57
C ASP A 465 7.83 -24.29 -14.29
N TRP A 466 7.97 -24.09 -15.61
CA TRP A 466 6.98 -23.39 -16.44
C TRP A 466 5.73 -24.22 -16.74
N GLU A 467 5.88 -25.54 -16.91
CA GLU A 467 4.76 -26.46 -17.19
C GLU A 467 3.76 -26.56 -16.03
N SER A 468 4.21 -26.27 -14.79
CA SER A 468 3.35 -26.24 -13.61
C SER A 468 2.46 -25.00 -13.62
N GLU A 469 1.19 -25.20 -13.98
CA GLU A 469 0.19 -24.13 -14.06
C GLU A 469 0.01 -23.40 -12.71
N ALA A 470 0.03 -24.14 -11.59
CA ALA A 470 -0.11 -23.59 -10.25
C ALA A 470 1.09 -22.71 -9.85
N GLU A 471 2.33 -23.16 -10.09
CA GLU A 471 3.54 -22.38 -9.80
C GLU A 471 3.59 -21.12 -10.66
N ARG A 472 3.29 -21.25 -11.95
CA ARG A 472 3.22 -20.12 -12.88
C ARG A 472 2.23 -19.07 -12.42
N PHE A 473 1.00 -19.45 -12.06
CA PHE A 473 -0.01 -18.49 -11.60
C PHE A 473 0.39 -17.80 -10.30
N ILE A 474 0.87 -18.55 -9.31
CA ILE A 474 1.26 -17.98 -8.02
C ILE A 474 2.43 -17.02 -8.19
N VAL A 475 3.49 -17.42 -8.91
CA VAL A 475 4.66 -16.57 -9.16
C VAL A 475 4.30 -15.34 -9.99
N ARG A 476 3.46 -15.49 -11.02
CA ARG A 476 2.97 -14.35 -11.83
C ARG A 476 2.21 -13.35 -10.97
N GLU A 477 1.26 -13.80 -10.14
CA GLU A 477 0.49 -12.89 -9.29
C GLU A 477 1.38 -12.25 -8.21
N ILE A 478 2.39 -12.96 -7.68
CA ILE A 478 3.37 -12.36 -6.77
C ILE A 478 4.11 -11.23 -7.48
N VAL A 479 4.76 -11.49 -8.61
CA VAL A 479 5.57 -10.47 -9.28
C VAL A 479 4.72 -9.32 -9.80
N ALA A 480 3.58 -9.60 -10.45
CA ALA A 480 2.72 -8.57 -11.04
C ALA A 480 1.99 -7.72 -9.98
N CYS A 481 1.31 -8.36 -9.02
CA CYS A 481 0.41 -7.67 -8.09
C CYS A 481 1.12 -7.18 -6.82
N VAL A 482 2.17 -7.87 -6.35
CA VAL A 482 2.89 -7.50 -5.12
C VAL A 482 3.98 -6.52 -5.40
N VAL A 483 4.81 -6.82 -6.41
CA VAL A 483 6.02 -6.07 -6.68
C VAL A 483 5.70 -4.96 -7.65
N LEU A 484 5.39 -5.29 -8.91
CA LEU A 484 5.28 -4.29 -9.97
C LEU A 484 4.13 -3.31 -9.73
N SER A 485 2.91 -3.79 -9.48
CA SER A 485 1.75 -2.92 -9.29
C SER A 485 1.93 -1.94 -8.12
N ASN A 486 2.36 -2.42 -6.95
CA ASN A 486 2.55 -1.55 -5.78
C ASN A 486 3.75 -0.60 -5.94
N VAL A 487 4.85 -1.05 -6.56
CA VAL A 487 6.00 -0.20 -6.84
C VAL A 487 5.61 0.91 -7.80
N LEU A 488 5.04 0.58 -8.94
CA LEU A 488 4.68 1.56 -9.96
C LEU A 488 3.65 2.55 -9.43
N LYS A 489 2.64 2.09 -8.68
CA LYS A 489 1.65 2.96 -8.04
C LYS A 489 2.27 3.97 -7.08
N LYS A 490 3.27 3.56 -6.28
CA LYS A 490 3.96 4.46 -5.33
C LYS A 490 4.94 5.39 -6.02
N VAL A 491 5.77 4.86 -6.91
CA VAL A 491 6.77 5.64 -7.65
C VAL A 491 6.10 6.66 -8.57
N ALA A 492 4.89 6.40 -9.07
CA ALA A 492 4.13 7.38 -9.84
C ALA A 492 3.73 8.60 -9.00
N GLN A 493 3.65 8.50 -7.67
CA GLN A 493 3.20 9.62 -6.84
C GLN A 493 4.21 10.78 -6.83
N PRO A 494 3.77 12.02 -7.10
CA PRO A 494 4.62 13.21 -7.08
C PRO A 494 5.47 13.36 -5.80
N TRP A 495 4.84 13.26 -4.64
CA TRP A 495 5.51 13.41 -3.34
C TRP A 495 6.58 12.34 -3.12
N PHE A 496 6.34 11.12 -3.64
CA PHE A 496 7.27 10.00 -3.48
C PHE A 496 8.51 10.20 -4.34
N LEU A 497 8.36 10.63 -5.60
CA LEU A 497 9.49 11.01 -6.46
C LEU A 497 10.32 12.13 -5.83
N GLN A 498 9.67 13.16 -5.29
CA GLN A 498 10.34 14.27 -4.63
C GLN A 498 11.12 13.82 -3.40
N GLN A 499 10.52 12.94 -2.59
CA GLN A 499 11.17 12.35 -1.42
C GLN A 499 12.35 11.45 -1.80
N LEU A 500 12.24 10.70 -2.90
CA LEU A 500 13.30 9.87 -3.43
C LEU A 500 14.49 10.74 -3.85
N VAL A 501 14.25 11.81 -4.61
CA VAL A 501 15.28 12.78 -4.99
C VAL A 501 15.91 13.43 -3.76
N LEU A 502 15.12 13.89 -2.79
CA LEU A 502 15.63 14.42 -1.52
C LEU A 502 16.48 13.40 -0.75
N GLY A 503 16.08 12.13 -0.76
CA GLY A 503 16.83 11.03 -0.16
C GLY A 503 18.21 10.86 -0.79
N LEU A 504 18.28 10.94 -2.12
CA LEU A 504 19.55 10.90 -2.87
C LEU A 504 20.43 12.13 -2.65
N LEU A 505 19.83 13.29 -2.34
CA LEU A 505 20.54 14.55 -2.10
C LEU A 505 21.00 14.75 -0.65
N LYS A 506 20.57 13.93 0.31
CA LYS A 506 21.00 14.05 1.71
C LYS A 506 22.50 13.71 1.85
N PRO A 507 23.32 14.56 2.49
CA PRO A 507 24.71 14.23 2.79
C PRO A 507 24.75 13.01 3.73
N ARG A 508 25.65 12.05 3.43
CA ARG A 508 25.90 10.83 4.24
C ARG A 508 25.93 11.18 5.73
N GLN A 509 24.97 10.70 6.51
CA GLN A 509 25.14 10.61 7.96
C GLN A 509 26.14 9.48 8.22
N ALA A 510 27.27 9.82 8.83
CA ALA A 510 28.21 8.85 9.37
C ALA A 510 27.54 8.13 10.54
N THR A 511 26.75 7.10 10.27
CA THR A 511 26.38 6.12 11.29
C THR A 511 27.66 5.36 11.66
N GLN A 512 27.91 5.24 12.96
CA GLN A 512 29.04 4.59 13.60
C GLN A 512 29.32 3.21 12.99
N LEU A 513 30.21 3.14 12.01
CA LEU A 513 30.96 1.94 11.70
C LEU A 513 32.18 1.99 12.59
N GLU A 514 32.27 1.03 13.52
CA GLU A 514 33.54 0.65 14.12
C GLU A 514 34.59 0.59 13.01
N SER A 515 35.74 1.16 13.31
CA SER A 515 36.90 1.26 12.44
C SER A 515 37.37 -0.11 11.96
N THR A 516 36.72 -0.62 10.93
CA THR A 516 37.34 -1.55 10.00
C THR A 516 38.25 -0.66 9.18
N GLU A 517 39.55 -0.86 9.33
CA GLU A 517 40.59 -0.12 8.63
C GLU A 517 40.14 0.20 7.20
N LEU A 518 40.35 1.45 6.78
CA LEU A 518 40.27 1.82 5.37
C LEU A 518 41.04 0.77 4.60
N GLY A 519 40.32 -0.19 3.99
CA GLY A 519 40.87 -1.09 3.01
C GLY A 519 41.53 -0.18 2.00
N PHE A 520 42.87 -0.19 2.04
CA PHE A 520 43.73 0.61 1.18
C PHE A 520 43.08 0.66 -0.19
N PHE A 521 42.95 1.86 -0.75
CA PHE A 521 42.64 2.06 -2.16
C PHE A 521 43.33 0.91 -2.94
N ARG A 522 42.57 -0.08 -3.41
CA ARG A 522 43.04 -0.89 -4.54
C ARG A 522 43.06 0.13 -5.67
N GLY A 523 44.22 0.78 -5.80
CA GLY A 523 44.47 1.74 -6.85
C GLY A 523 44.13 1.07 -8.18
N PRO A 524 43.69 1.83 -9.18
CA PRO A 524 43.54 1.30 -10.53
C PRO A 524 44.83 0.55 -10.90
N SER A 525 44.70 -0.60 -11.58
CA SER A 525 45.88 -1.33 -12.04
C SER A 525 46.83 -0.36 -12.76
N VAL A 526 48.14 -0.54 -12.63
CA VAL A 526 49.12 0.35 -13.29
C VAL A 526 48.82 0.50 -14.78
N GLN A 527 48.29 -0.56 -15.42
CA GLN A 527 47.77 -0.51 -16.80
C GLN A 527 46.59 0.45 -16.97
N SER A 528 45.61 0.44 -16.07
CA SER A 528 44.47 1.38 -16.10
C SER A 528 44.90 2.83 -15.92
N ILE A 529 45.91 3.09 -15.07
CA ILE A 529 46.49 4.44 -14.91
C ILE A 529 47.25 4.87 -16.16
N ILE A 530 48.04 3.97 -16.76
CA ILE A 530 48.79 4.25 -17.99
C ILE A 530 47.83 4.51 -19.15
N ILE A 531 46.79 3.69 -19.31
CA ILE A 531 45.74 3.91 -20.33
C ILE A 531 45.01 5.22 -20.08
N PHE A 532 44.74 5.57 -18.82
CA PHE A 532 44.12 6.85 -18.45
C PHE A 532 45.01 8.05 -18.83
N ILE A 533 46.30 8.01 -18.51
CA ILE A 533 47.27 9.07 -18.84
C ILE A 533 47.43 9.20 -20.36
N LEU A 534 47.57 8.07 -21.08
CA LEU A 534 47.70 8.09 -22.54
C LEU A 534 46.43 8.59 -23.24
N SER A 535 45.24 8.20 -22.75
CA SER A 535 43.97 8.69 -23.29
C SER A 535 43.74 10.18 -23.00
N ALA A 536 44.18 10.67 -21.84
CA ALA A 536 44.15 12.09 -21.50
C ALA A 536 45.13 12.92 -22.35
N MET A 537 46.33 12.39 -22.63
CA MET A 537 47.29 13.06 -23.53
C MET A 537 46.77 13.14 -24.96
N GLN A 538 46.09 12.08 -25.44
CA GLN A 538 45.52 12.05 -26.78
C GLN A 538 44.31 12.99 -26.93
N THR A 539 43.47 13.14 -25.91
CA THR A 539 42.37 14.13 -25.94
C THR A 539 42.87 15.57 -25.87
N ILE A 540 43.94 15.87 -25.11
CA ILE A 540 44.55 17.21 -25.11
C ILE A 540 45.11 17.57 -26.50
N SER A 541 45.72 16.61 -27.19
CA SER A 541 46.23 16.81 -28.56
C SER A 541 45.09 17.01 -29.57
N GLY A 542 44.01 16.23 -29.47
CA GLY A 542 42.82 16.37 -30.30
C GLY A 542 42.08 17.70 -30.07
N LEU A 543 41.99 18.14 -28.81
CA LEU A 543 41.41 19.42 -28.40
C LEU A 543 42.16 20.60 -29.04
N ALA A 544 43.50 20.56 -29.03
CA ALA A 544 44.32 21.59 -29.65
C ALA A 544 44.07 21.67 -31.17
N LEU A 545 43.99 20.53 -31.86
CA LEU A 545 43.72 20.47 -33.30
C LEU A 545 42.31 20.94 -33.67
N ALA A 546 41.29 20.62 -32.87
CA ALA A 546 39.92 21.04 -33.11
C ALA A 546 39.72 22.55 -32.86
N VAL A 547 40.40 23.13 -31.87
CA VAL A 547 40.43 24.60 -31.66
C VAL A 547 41.10 25.29 -32.85
N ILE A 548 42.20 24.74 -33.37
CA ILE A 548 42.86 25.26 -34.57
C ILE A 548 41.94 25.18 -35.79
N SER A 549 41.26 24.05 -36.00
CA SER A 549 40.34 23.85 -37.12
C SER A 549 39.12 24.78 -37.05
N THR A 550 38.52 24.94 -35.87
CA THR A 550 37.35 25.82 -35.69
C THR A 550 37.72 27.29 -35.88
N PHE A 551 38.91 27.70 -35.43
CA PHE A 551 39.46 29.01 -35.71
C PHE A 551 39.69 29.23 -37.22
N GLN A 552 40.24 28.24 -37.92
CA GLN A 552 40.41 28.29 -39.38
C GLN A 552 39.07 28.37 -40.13
N SER A 553 38.06 27.60 -39.72
CA SER A 553 36.71 27.66 -40.31
C SER A 553 36.01 28.98 -40.04
N PHE A 554 36.19 29.58 -38.86
CA PHE A 554 35.66 30.90 -38.53
C PHE A 554 36.31 32.01 -39.37
N VAL A 555 37.64 31.94 -39.56
CA VAL A 555 38.38 32.84 -40.46
C VAL A 555 37.91 32.67 -41.91
N ALA A 556 37.70 31.44 -42.39
CA ALA A 556 37.19 31.18 -43.73
C ALA A 556 35.75 31.71 -43.93
N MET A 557 34.90 31.58 -42.91
CA MET A 557 33.51 32.04 -42.95
C MET A 557 33.40 33.57 -42.89
N THR A 558 34.23 34.22 -42.07
CA THR A 558 34.33 35.70 -42.03
C THR A 558 34.90 36.25 -43.33
N GLN A 559 35.87 35.58 -43.95
CA GLN A 559 36.37 35.93 -45.28
C GLN A 559 35.31 35.72 -46.38
N ALA A 560 34.52 34.64 -46.32
CA ALA A 560 33.40 34.40 -47.23
C ALA A 560 32.29 35.45 -47.06
N ALA A 561 31.93 35.79 -45.82
CA ALA A 561 30.96 36.82 -45.47
C ALA A 561 31.41 38.21 -45.97
N ASN A 562 32.69 38.57 -45.80
CA ASN A 562 33.27 39.81 -46.33
C ASN A 562 33.26 39.85 -47.86
N ARG A 563 33.57 38.73 -48.55
CA ARG A 563 33.46 38.63 -50.02
C ARG A 563 32.02 38.78 -50.52
N THR A 564 31.03 38.27 -49.78
CA THR A 564 29.61 38.51 -50.09
C THR A 564 29.18 39.95 -49.81
N TYR A 565 29.76 40.61 -48.81
CA TYR A 565 29.49 42.01 -48.49
C TYR A 565 30.07 42.95 -49.56
N GLU A 566 31.29 42.69 -50.03
CA GLU A 566 31.90 43.40 -51.17
C GLU A 566 31.09 43.22 -52.46
N LYS A 567 30.55 42.02 -52.73
CA LYS A 567 29.64 41.81 -53.87
C LYS A 567 28.34 42.60 -53.73
N ARG A 568 27.82 42.78 -52.51
CA ARG A 568 26.56 43.50 -52.23
C ARG A 568 26.71 45.02 -52.31
N GLY A 569 27.93 45.56 -52.17
CA GLY A 569 28.24 46.98 -52.37
C GLY A 569 28.20 47.46 -53.83
N SER A 570 28.04 46.57 -54.81
CA SER A 570 28.10 46.88 -56.25
C SER A 570 26.75 46.88 -57.00
N LEU A 571 25.61 46.71 -56.33
CA LEU A 571 24.30 46.58 -56.99
C LEU A 571 23.23 47.53 -56.39
N SER A 572 22.75 48.44 -57.24
CA SER A 572 21.66 49.40 -56.99
C SER A 572 20.29 48.71 -56.77
N PRO A 573 19.36 49.27 -55.96
CA PRO A 573 18.17 48.56 -55.50
C PRO A 573 17.05 48.55 -56.55
N LYS A 574 16.49 47.37 -56.86
CA LYS A 574 15.17 47.22 -57.51
C LYS A 574 14.14 46.72 -56.50
N ARG A 575 12.95 47.33 -56.54
CA ARG A 575 11.75 47.07 -55.71
C ARG A 575 11.27 45.61 -55.82
N PRO A 576 10.71 45.01 -54.76
CA PRO A 576 10.08 43.70 -54.83
C PRO A 576 8.63 43.79 -55.33
N SER A 577 8.29 42.92 -56.29
CA SER A 577 6.94 42.61 -56.73
C SER A 577 6.39 41.42 -55.92
N LEU A 578 5.13 41.54 -55.47
CA LEU A 578 4.37 40.43 -54.87
C LEU A 578 4.17 39.30 -55.89
N ALA A 579 4.41 38.05 -55.48
CA ALA A 579 3.84 36.87 -56.11
C ALA A 579 3.47 35.84 -55.04
N ASN A 580 2.17 35.56 -54.98
CA ASN A 580 1.56 34.45 -54.25
C ASN A 580 2.08 33.11 -54.78
N THR A 581 2.25 32.13 -53.90
CA THR A 581 2.05 30.72 -54.28
C THR A 581 1.61 29.92 -53.06
N SER A 582 0.35 29.49 -53.14
CA SER A 582 -0.34 28.54 -52.28
C SER A 582 0.12 27.11 -52.55
N HIS A 583 0.34 26.29 -51.51
CA HIS A 583 0.20 24.85 -51.62
C HIS A 583 -0.60 24.27 -50.44
N ARG A 584 -1.85 23.96 -50.77
CA ARG A 584 -2.81 23.11 -50.06
C ARG A 584 -2.38 21.65 -50.30
N ARG A 585 -2.30 20.81 -49.26
CA ARG A 585 -2.23 19.35 -49.42
C ARG A 585 -3.52 18.70 -48.93
N SER A 586 -3.96 17.76 -49.75
CA SER A 586 -5.24 17.07 -49.81
C SER A 586 -5.36 15.93 -48.82
N ILE A 587 -6.60 15.71 -48.36
CA ILE A 587 -7.10 14.52 -47.68
C ILE A 587 -7.47 13.49 -48.77
N SER A 588 -7.10 12.22 -48.59
CA SER A 588 -7.67 11.09 -49.31
C SER A 588 -7.90 9.92 -48.36
N ASP A 589 -9.12 9.41 -48.39
CA ASP A 589 -9.64 8.23 -47.70
C ASP A 589 -8.96 6.92 -48.14
N GLY A 590 -8.95 5.92 -47.25
CA GLY A 590 -8.78 4.51 -47.62
C GLY A 590 -8.18 3.59 -46.56
N GLU A 591 -9.05 2.74 -45.99
CA GLU A 591 -8.81 1.39 -45.45
C GLU A 591 -8.45 1.20 -43.96
N GLU A 592 -9.42 0.59 -43.26
CA GLU A 592 -9.32 -0.04 -41.94
C GLU A 592 -8.26 -1.15 -41.96
N SER A 593 -7.19 -0.94 -41.19
CA SER A 593 -6.37 -2.02 -40.66
C SER A 593 -6.04 -1.68 -39.21
N ILE A 594 -6.16 -2.68 -38.33
CA ILE A 594 -5.87 -2.55 -36.90
C ILE A 594 -4.36 -2.34 -36.76
N ILE A 595 -3.94 -1.08 -36.59
CA ILE A 595 -2.56 -0.70 -36.33
C ILE A 595 -2.32 -0.81 -34.82
N ILE A 596 -1.53 -1.81 -34.42
CA ILE A 596 -0.85 -1.82 -33.12
C ILE A 596 0.12 -0.62 -33.13
N PRO A 597 0.02 0.35 -32.20
CA PRO A 597 0.96 1.45 -32.18
C PRO A 597 2.34 0.94 -31.74
N SER A 598 3.28 0.98 -32.65
CA SER A 598 4.71 0.83 -32.38
C SER A 598 5.15 1.86 -31.35
N SER A 599 5.79 1.40 -30.27
CA SER A 599 6.61 2.19 -29.37
C SER A 599 7.47 3.21 -30.15
N PRO A 600 7.72 4.42 -29.61
CA PRO A 600 8.54 5.40 -30.30
C PRO A 600 9.90 4.76 -30.60
N ILE A 601 10.20 4.59 -31.89
CA ILE A 601 11.50 4.14 -32.34
C ILE A 601 12.48 5.22 -31.90
N VAL A 602 13.21 4.94 -30.82
CA VAL A 602 14.40 5.71 -30.45
C VAL A 602 15.40 5.43 -31.57
N ASP A 603 15.61 6.41 -32.44
CA ASP A 603 16.63 6.34 -33.48
C ASP A 603 17.94 5.87 -32.85
N THR A 604 18.45 4.72 -33.31
CA THR A 604 19.71 4.14 -32.85
C THR A 604 20.81 5.19 -32.99
N HIS A 605 21.31 5.65 -31.85
CA HIS A 605 22.35 6.68 -31.77
C HIS A 605 23.56 6.32 -32.62
N SER A 606 24.13 7.32 -33.29
CA SER A 606 25.49 7.24 -33.81
C SER A 606 26.43 6.91 -32.65
N PRO A 607 27.24 5.83 -32.73
CA PRO A 607 28.11 5.42 -31.64
C PRO A 607 29.09 6.55 -31.32
N GLY A 608 28.89 7.20 -30.16
CA GLY A 608 29.79 8.25 -29.68
C GLY A 608 29.21 9.30 -28.74
N ASP A 609 27.94 9.67 -28.86
CA ASP A 609 27.38 10.83 -28.12
C ASP A 609 26.72 10.46 -26.79
N LEU A 610 27.51 10.01 -25.80
CA LEU A 610 26.98 9.54 -24.51
C LEU A 610 26.31 10.63 -23.65
N LEU A 611 26.82 11.86 -23.61
CA LEU A 611 26.29 12.93 -22.75
C LEU A 611 25.33 13.89 -23.45
N SER A 612 25.28 13.87 -24.79
CA SER A 612 24.40 14.74 -25.57
C SER A 612 22.92 14.65 -25.15
N PRO A 613 22.34 13.45 -24.92
CA PRO A 613 20.97 13.34 -24.41
C PRO A 613 20.79 13.94 -23.01
N CYS A 614 21.74 13.75 -22.09
CA CYS A 614 21.72 14.41 -20.78
C CYS A 614 21.76 15.94 -20.88
N LEU A 615 22.62 16.49 -21.74
CA LEU A 615 22.74 17.94 -21.93
C LEU A 615 21.48 18.51 -22.59
N LYS A 616 20.86 17.77 -23.51
CA LYS A 616 19.57 18.12 -24.10
C LYS A 616 18.47 18.13 -23.03
N LEU A 617 18.37 17.09 -22.21
CA LEU A 617 17.44 17.03 -21.09
C LEU A 617 17.61 18.23 -20.14
N ILE A 618 18.84 18.60 -19.78
CA ILE A 618 19.11 19.77 -18.92
C ILE A 618 18.63 21.07 -19.61
N THR A 619 18.84 21.19 -20.92
CA THR A 619 18.38 22.34 -21.73
C THR A 619 16.85 22.45 -21.65
N SER A 620 16.15 21.33 -21.85
CA SER A 620 14.70 21.25 -21.76
C SER A 620 14.22 21.56 -20.35
N LEU A 621 14.68 20.84 -19.32
CA LEU A 621 14.27 21.05 -17.93
C LEU A 621 14.41 22.51 -17.48
N LEU A 622 15.53 23.15 -17.79
CA LEU A 622 15.81 24.53 -17.37
C LEU A 622 15.30 25.61 -18.35
N GLN A 623 14.68 25.22 -19.46
CA GLN A 623 14.19 26.13 -20.52
C GLN A 623 15.25 27.13 -21.00
N THR A 624 16.50 26.70 -21.09
CA THR A 624 17.63 27.60 -21.37
C THR A 624 17.61 28.21 -22.76
N GLU A 625 16.83 27.65 -23.68
CA GLU A 625 16.67 28.19 -25.05
C GLU A 625 16.07 29.61 -25.05
N THR A 626 15.26 29.93 -24.04
CA THR A 626 14.70 31.27 -23.84
C THR A 626 15.71 32.27 -23.25
N ARG A 627 16.89 31.78 -22.80
CA ARG A 627 17.89 32.56 -22.06
C ARG A 627 19.26 32.47 -22.73
N LEU A 628 19.61 33.52 -23.47
CA LEU A 628 20.87 33.60 -24.23
C LEU A 628 22.14 33.23 -23.42
N PRO A 629 22.33 33.68 -22.16
CA PRO A 629 23.49 33.29 -21.36
C PRO A 629 23.54 31.79 -21.01
N ALA A 630 22.40 31.19 -20.68
CA ALA A 630 22.30 29.78 -20.33
C ALA A 630 22.49 28.88 -21.56
N SER A 631 21.91 29.28 -22.69
CA SER A 631 22.10 28.64 -24.00
C SER A 631 23.57 28.66 -24.43
N ALA A 632 24.28 29.77 -24.24
CA ALA A 632 25.71 29.88 -24.54
C ALA A 632 26.57 28.95 -23.67
N VAL A 633 26.29 28.86 -22.36
CA VAL A 633 27.01 27.93 -21.45
C VAL A 633 26.79 26.48 -21.85
N LEU A 634 25.55 26.08 -22.14
CA LEU A 634 25.25 24.70 -22.57
C LEU A 634 25.82 24.39 -23.95
N PHE A 635 25.90 25.37 -24.86
CA PHE A 635 26.60 25.22 -26.13
C PHE A 635 28.09 24.94 -25.92
N LEU A 636 28.75 25.66 -24.99
CA LEU A 636 30.14 25.41 -24.63
C LEU A 636 30.33 24.03 -23.99
N LEU A 637 29.38 23.57 -23.17
CA LEU A 637 29.40 22.22 -22.58
C LEU A 637 29.22 21.13 -23.64
N ARG A 638 28.33 21.32 -24.62
CA ARG A 638 28.17 20.40 -25.77
C ARG A 638 29.42 20.37 -26.64
N LEU A 639 30.08 21.52 -26.83
CA LEU A 639 31.36 21.59 -27.52
C LEU A 639 32.45 20.82 -26.75
N ALA A 640 32.52 21.00 -25.42
CA ALA A 640 33.46 20.28 -24.56
C ALA A 640 33.20 18.76 -24.55
N ASP A 641 31.94 18.33 -24.56
CA ASP A 641 31.53 16.92 -24.70
C ASP A 641 32.08 16.31 -26.00
N LYS A 642 31.81 16.96 -27.14
CA LYS A 642 32.33 16.55 -28.46
C LYS A 642 33.85 16.46 -28.53
N LEU A 643 34.55 17.33 -27.80
CA LEU A 643 36.02 17.36 -27.76
C LEU A 643 36.60 16.32 -26.79
N GLY A 644 35.88 16.01 -25.72
CA GLY A 644 36.28 15.06 -24.66
C GLY A 644 35.79 13.64 -24.85
N GLN A 645 35.00 13.37 -25.89
CA GLN A 645 34.30 12.11 -26.13
C GLN A 645 35.17 10.84 -25.97
N PRO A 646 36.39 10.74 -26.56
CA PRO A 646 37.21 9.52 -26.43
C PRO A 646 37.71 9.24 -25.01
N TRP A 647 37.77 10.28 -24.16
CA TRP A 647 38.11 10.16 -22.74
C TRP A 647 36.88 9.83 -21.91
N LEU A 648 35.73 10.44 -22.22
CA LEU A 648 34.46 10.20 -21.55
C LEU A 648 33.97 8.75 -21.75
N GLU A 649 34.09 8.19 -22.96
CA GLU A 649 33.72 6.80 -23.26
C GLU A 649 34.44 5.77 -22.37
N LYS A 650 35.65 6.08 -21.89
CA LYS A 650 36.41 5.20 -20.98
C LYS A 650 36.15 5.50 -19.51
N LEU A 651 35.94 6.77 -19.16
CA LEU A 651 35.72 7.19 -17.79
C LEU A 651 34.32 6.83 -17.29
N ILE A 652 33.30 7.00 -18.14
CA ILE A 652 31.89 6.83 -17.78
C ILE A 652 31.60 5.41 -17.27
N PRO A 653 31.96 4.32 -17.98
CA PRO A 653 31.74 2.96 -17.48
C PRO A 653 32.48 2.71 -16.15
N PHE A 654 33.70 3.25 -16.00
CA PHE A 654 34.47 3.13 -14.76
C PHE A 654 33.77 3.83 -13.58
N VAL A 655 33.27 5.05 -13.78
CA VAL A 655 32.52 5.77 -12.75
C VAL A 655 31.21 5.06 -12.43
N LEU A 656 30.46 4.62 -13.45
CA LEU A 656 29.19 3.91 -13.29
C LEU A 656 29.35 2.61 -12.50
N SER A 657 30.38 1.81 -12.81
CA SER A 657 30.68 0.57 -12.08
C SER A 657 31.04 0.80 -10.60
N ARG A 658 31.52 2.00 -10.26
CA ARG A 658 31.86 2.38 -8.88
C ARG A 658 30.68 3.01 -8.15
N THR A 659 29.79 3.69 -8.86
CA THR A 659 28.56 4.27 -8.30
C THR A 659 27.48 3.23 -8.07
N ILE A 660 27.35 2.24 -8.97
CA ILE A 660 26.40 1.13 -8.86
C ILE A 660 27.16 -0.03 -8.22
N SER A 661 27.29 0.03 -6.90
CA SER A 661 27.96 -0.97 -6.07
C SER A 661 26.93 -1.82 -5.30
N PRO A 662 27.32 -3.00 -4.78
CA PRO A 662 26.45 -3.79 -3.91
C PRO A 662 25.88 -2.98 -2.74
N SER A 663 26.69 -2.07 -2.16
CA SER A 663 26.26 -1.20 -1.06
C SER A 663 25.13 -0.22 -1.45
N THR A 664 25.16 0.30 -2.68
CA THR A 664 24.07 1.15 -3.19
C THR A 664 22.82 0.33 -3.48
N LEU A 665 22.95 -0.90 -3.97
CA LEU A 665 21.81 -1.80 -4.20
C LEU A 665 21.14 -2.20 -2.89
N VAL A 666 21.92 -2.48 -1.83
CA VAL A 666 21.39 -2.71 -0.47
C VAL A 666 20.55 -1.52 -0.02
N GLN A 667 21.02 -0.30 -0.21
CA GLN A 667 20.26 0.91 0.17
C GLN A 667 18.96 1.03 -0.63
N VAL A 668 19.01 0.82 -1.95
CA VAL A 668 17.82 0.83 -2.80
C VAL A 668 16.83 -0.22 -2.32
N ILE A 669 17.28 -1.45 -2.03
CA ILE A 669 16.41 -2.53 -1.53
C ILE A 669 15.85 -2.19 -0.15
N GLN A 670 16.63 -1.62 0.77
CA GLN A 670 16.14 -1.22 2.10
C GLN A 670 15.12 -0.09 2.02
N VAL A 671 15.34 0.90 1.16
CA VAL A 671 14.39 1.99 0.92
C VAL A 671 13.11 1.42 0.29
N SER A 672 13.24 0.56 -0.72
CA SER A 672 12.13 -0.15 -1.36
C SER A 672 11.38 -1.04 -0.37
N LYS A 673 12.08 -1.75 0.52
CA LYS A 673 11.50 -2.59 1.58
C LYS A 673 10.70 -1.75 2.57
N ARG A 674 11.24 -0.63 3.05
CA ARG A 674 10.51 0.30 3.94
C ARG A 674 9.31 0.95 3.24
N ALA A 675 9.44 1.23 1.95
CA ALA A 675 8.37 1.79 1.15
C ALA A 675 7.24 0.79 0.90
N LEU A 676 7.55 -0.45 0.51
CA LEU A 676 6.56 -1.47 0.16
C LEU A 676 6.03 -2.23 1.37
N PHE A 677 6.88 -2.49 2.36
CA PHE A 677 6.59 -3.21 3.61
C PHE A 677 6.92 -2.35 4.85
N PRO A 678 6.20 -1.23 5.04
CA PRO A 678 6.33 -0.39 6.23
C PRO A 678 6.08 -1.23 7.51
N ASN A 679 6.84 -0.97 8.58
CA ASN A 679 6.80 -1.69 9.86
C ASN A 679 7.15 -3.19 9.78
N ASP A 680 8.14 -3.57 8.97
CA ASP A 680 8.58 -4.97 8.79
C ASP A 680 7.42 -5.93 8.42
N GLY A 681 6.46 -5.41 7.65
CA GLY A 681 5.40 -6.11 6.93
C GLY A 681 4.37 -6.90 7.75
N TRP A 682 3.46 -6.25 8.51
CA TRP A 682 2.20 -6.88 8.99
C TRP A 682 1.21 -5.83 9.56
N PRO A 683 0.01 -6.23 10.08
CA PRO A 683 -1.38 -5.89 9.69
C PRO A 683 -1.81 -4.47 10.11
N GLY A 684 -0.96 -3.46 9.94
CA GLY A 684 -1.38 -2.08 10.14
C GLY A 684 -2.18 -1.60 8.94
N PRO A 685 -3.04 -0.57 9.09
CA PRO A 685 -3.45 0.21 7.93
C PRO A 685 -2.19 0.67 7.18
N PRO A 686 -2.23 0.75 5.83
CA PRO A 686 -1.11 1.26 5.06
C PRO A 686 -0.64 2.59 5.68
N PRO A 687 0.69 2.84 5.71
CA PRO A 687 1.21 4.08 6.25
C PRO A 687 0.48 5.22 5.57
N VAL A 688 -0.03 6.13 6.40
CA VAL A 688 -0.85 7.24 5.94
C VAL A 688 -0.03 8.01 4.92
N GLU A 689 -0.58 8.15 3.71
CA GLU A 689 0.03 9.01 2.69
C GLU A 689 0.19 10.42 3.28
N PRO A 690 1.31 11.12 2.99
CA PRO A 690 1.53 12.44 3.53
C PRO A 690 0.34 13.34 3.18
N THR A 691 -0.10 14.14 4.15
CA THR A 691 -1.16 15.12 3.96
C THR A 691 -0.77 16.13 2.87
N ILE A 692 -1.75 16.81 2.27
CA ILE A 692 -1.48 17.82 1.21
C ILE A 692 -0.49 18.88 1.72
N GLU A 693 -0.59 19.29 2.98
CA GLU A 693 0.34 20.24 3.61
C GLU A 693 1.76 19.66 3.72
N GLU A 694 1.91 18.41 4.14
CA GLU A 694 3.20 17.72 4.18
C GLU A 694 3.80 17.53 2.79
N GLN A 695 2.98 17.23 1.77
CA GLN A 695 3.43 17.12 0.38
C GLN A 695 3.96 18.46 -0.15
N LEU A 696 3.27 19.57 0.16
CA LEU A 696 3.74 20.91 -0.19
C LEU A 696 5.07 21.24 0.51
N LEU A 697 5.22 20.84 1.78
CA LEU A 697 6.45 21.03 2.53
C LEU A 697 7.62 20.20 1.95
N ILE A 698 7.37 18.95 1.55
CA ILE A 698 8.35 18.11 0.85
C ILE A 698 8.80 18.78 -0.46
N ARG A 699 7.86 19.34 -1.22
CA ARG A 699 8.17 20.07 -2.44
C ARG A 699 9.03 21.31 -2.16
N GLU A 700 8.66 22.13 -1.17
CA GLU A 700 9.41 23.33 -0.80
C GLU A 700 10.83 22.99 -0.34
N GLN A 701 11.00 21.90 0.43
CA GLN A 701 12.31 21.40 0.81
C GLN A 701 13.16 21.00 -0.40
N LEU A 702 12.57 20.31 -1.38
CA LEU A 702 13.27 19.93 -2.61
C LEU A 702 13.69 21.16 -3.42
N GLU A 703 12.79 22.12 -3.60
CA GLU A 703 13.07 23.38 -4.31
C GLU A 703 14.24 24.15 -3.66
N SER A 704 14.25 24.24 -2.33
CA SER A 704 15.35 24.85 -1.58
C SER A 704 16.67 24.11 -1.77
N ARG A 705 16.66 22.78 -1.66
CA ARG A 705 17.87 21.95 -1.80
C ARG A 705 18.46 22.01 -3.21
N LEU A 706 17.62 21.93 -4.25
CA LEU A 706 18.09 22.07 -5.63
C LEU A 706 18.70 23.45 -5.90
N GLY A 707 18.20 24.50 -5.23
CA GLY A 707 18.79 25.83 -5.27
C GLY A 707 20.17 25.93 -4.64
N GLU A 708 20.48 25.10 -3.64
CA GLU A 708 21.77 25.05 -2.93
C GLU A 708 22.84 24.24 -3.67
N LEU A 709 22.46 23.29 -4.54
CA LEU A 709 23.41 22.43 -5.25
C LEU A 709 24.26 23.16 -6.29
N CYS A 710 23.74 24.23 -6.88
CA CYS A 710 24.44 24.98 -7.91
C CYS A 710 25.37 26.03 -7.28
N PRO A 711 26.70 26.00 -7.55
CA PRO A 711 27.62 27.03 -7.09
C PRO A 711 27.14 28.43 -7.47
N ALA A 712 27.36 29.42 -6.59
CA ALA A 712 26.83 30.77 -6.73
C ALA A 712 27.15 31.41 -8.10
N TRP A 713 28.34 31.14 -8.65
CA TRP A 713 28.82 31.66 -9.93
C TRP A 713 28.15 31.02 -11.18
N ILE A 714 27.62 29.80 -11.07
CA ILE A 714 26.85 29.14 -12.15
C ILE A 714 25.35 29.44 -12.02
N SER A 715 24.86 29.54 -10.77
CA SER A 715 23.44 29.67 -10.46
C SER A 715 22.79 30.90 -11.12
N SER A 716 23.51 32.02 -11.23
CA SER A 716 23.03 33.26 -11.85
C SER A 716 22.87 33.16 -13.36
N VAL A 717 23.64 32.28 -14.01
CA VAL A 717 23.69 32.11 -15.47
C VAL A 717 22.70 31.03 -15.92
N LEU A 718 22.69 29.87 -15.26
CA LEU A 718 21.81 28.75 -15.63
C LEU A 718 20.39 28.90 -15.07
N LEU A 719 20.23 29.25 -13.79
CA LEU A 719 18.93 29.29 -13.12
C LEU A 719 18.29 30.69 -13.14
N GLY A 720 19.08 31.75 -13.37
CA GLY A 720 18.59 33.12 -13.53
C GLY A 720 19.23 34.12 -12.57
N SER A 721 19.20 35.40 -12.96
CA SER A 721 19.95 36.46 -12.28
C SER A 721 19.44 36.76 -10.86
N SER A 722 18.13 36.68 -10.63
CA SER A 722 17.49 36.98 -9.33
C SER A 722 17.08 35.73 -8.56
N ARG A 723 17.00 35.81 -7.22
CA ARG A 723 16.51 34.71 -6.37
C ARG A 723 15.12 34.22 -6.77
N LYS A 724 14.23 35.15 -7.16
CA LYS A 724 12.88 34.83 -7.66
C LYS A 724 12.92 34.07 -9.00
N ALA A 725 13.78 34.49 -9.93
CA ALA A 725 13.94 33.81 -11.22
C ALA A 725 14.52 32.39 -11.05
N ARG A 726 15.45 32.20 -10.11
CA ARG A 726 16.00 30.87 -9.78
C ARG A 726 14.93 29.94 -9.23
N ALA A 727 14.16 30.40 -8.25
CA ALA A 727 13.04 29.63 -7.69
C ALA A 727 12.00 29.27 -8.77
N LEU A 728 11.63 30.22 -9.64
CA LEU A 728 10.71 29.97 -10.75
C LEU A 728 11.23 28.90 -11.74
N THR A 729 12.53 28.94 -12.06
CA THR A 729 13.15 27.97 -12.98
C THR A 729 13.17 26.57 -12.39
N ILE A 730 13.50 26.45 -11.10
CA ILE A 730 13.47 25.17 -10.39
C ILE A 730 12.04 24.64 -10.33
N LYS A 731 11.06 25.51 -10.03
CA LYS A 731 9.65 25.15 -10.03
C LYS A 731 9.20 24.60 -11.39
N GLN A 732 9.48 25.31 -12.48
CA GLN A 732 9.14 24.91 -13.85
C GLN A 732 9.84 23.62 -14.31
N ALA A 733 11.02 23.31 -13.76
CA ALA A 733 11.72 22.06 -14.02
C ALA A 733 11.07 20.87 -13.29
N LEU A 734 10.42 21.10 -12.15
CA LEU A 734 9.75 20.07 -11.35
C LEU A 734 8.29 19.84 -11.74
N ASP A 735 7.63 20.83 -12.35
CA ASP A 735 6.21 20.76 -12.72
C ASP A 735 5.81 19.50 -13.52
N PRO A 736 6.58 19.03 -14.52
CA PRO A 736 6.24 17.80 -15.27
C PRO A 736 6.06 16.56 -14.39
N PHE A 737 6.77 16.49 -13.26
CA PHE A 737 6.74 15.35 -12.34
C PHE A 737 5.82 15.56 -11.14
N SER A 738 5.31 16.79 -10.97
CA SER A 738 4.65 17.22 -9.75
C SER A 738 3.13 17.33 -9.88
N GLU A 739 2.61 17.35 -11.11
CA GLU A 739 1.20 17.65 -11.40
C GLU A 739 0.26 16.45 -11.13
N SER A 740 0.61 15.26 -11.63
CA SER A 740 -0.25 14.07 -11.52
C SER A 740 0.53 12.77 -11.57
N ALA A 741 0.05 11.80 -10.78
CA ALA A 741 0.55 10.42 -10.85
C ALA A 741 0.23 9.75 -12.19
N GLU A 742 -0.83 10.18 -12.90
CA GLU A 742 -1.15 9.65 -14.24
C GLU A 742 -0.05 9.98 -15.24
N ILE A 743 0.41 11.24 -15.24
CA ILE A 743 1.51 11.70 -16.11
C ILE A 743 2.77 10.90 -15.79
N ASN A 744 3.16 10.81 -14.51
CA ASN A 744 4.31 10.02 -14.10
C ASN A 744 4.21 8.53 -14.48
N SER A 745 3.00 7.97 -14.51
CA SER A 745 2.78 6.56 -14.90
C SER A 745 3.16 6.29 -16.35
N HIS A 746 2.97 7.25 -17.27
CA HIS A 746 3.43 7.14 -18.66
C HIS A 746 4.94 6.95 -18.73
N LEU A 747 5.70 7.80 -18.03
CA LEU A 747 7.16 7.69 -18.00
C LEU A 747 7.60 6.35 -17.41
N LEU A 748 6.97 5.90 -16.31
CA LEU A 748 7.35 4.66 -15.64
C LEU A 748 7.09 3.41 -16.48
N VAL A 749 5.96 3.33 -17.18
CA VAL A 749 5.68 2.17 -18.02
C VAL A 749 6.60 2.16 -19.24
N ILE A 750 6.87 3.31 -19.87
CA ILE A 750 7.80 3.35 -21.01
C ILE A 750 9.22 2.97 -20.59
N ILE A 751 9.67 3.37 -19.39
CA ILE A 751 10.95 2.92 -18.82
C ILE A 751 10.92 1.41 -18.52
N LEU A 752 9.81 0.89 -17.97
CA LEU A 752 9.65 -0.53 -17.72
C LEU A 752 9.77 -1.34 -19.02
N ASP A 753 9.09 -0.89 -20.08
CA ASP A 753 9.12 -1.54 -21.39
C ASP A 753 10.53 -1.50 -21.99
N LEU A 754 11.23 -0.37 -21.88
CA LEU A 754 12.63 -0.25 -22.30
C LEU A 754 13.51 -1.28 -21.57
N VAL A 755 13.44 -1.32 -20.24
CA VAL A 755 14.27 -2.23 -19.42
C VAL A 755 13.95 -3.69 -19.71
N VAL A 756 12.67 -4.05 -19.82
CA VAL A 756 12.25 -5.42 -20.18
C VAL A 756 12.72 -5.77 -21.57
N SER A 757 12.62 -4.84 -22.51
CA SER A 757 12.98 -5.06 -23.91
C SER A 757 14.49 -5.22 -24.12
N ASP A 758 15.31 -4.67 -23.22
CA ASP A 758 16.77 -4.84 -23.25
C ASP A 758 17.24 -6.09 -22.49
N LEU A 759 16.53 -6.48 -21.42
CA LEU A 759 16.79 -7.75 -20.69
C LEU A 759 16.31 -8.99 -21.48
N TRP A 760 15.17 -8.86 -22.17
CA TRP A 760 14.55 -9.93 -22.97
C TRP A 760 14.31 -9.45 -24.41
N PRO A 761 15.37 -9.29 -25.22
CA PRO A 761 15.25 -8.87 -26.62
C PRO A 761 14.41 -9.83 -27.46
N GLU A 762 14.24 -11.08 -27.02
CA GLU A 762 13.38 -12.09 -27.67
C GLU A 762 11.92 -11.64 -27.72
N LEU A 763 11.47 -10.82 -26.76
CA LEU A 763 10.11 -10.26 -26.74
C LEU A 763 9.87 -9.19 -27.81
N LYS A 764 10.93 -8.59 -28.40
CA LYS A 764 10.78 -7.66 -29.54
C LYS A 764 10.45 -8.39 -30.84
N ALA A 765 10.74 -9.69 -30.93
CA ALA A 765 10.64 -10.48 -32.16
C ALA A 765 9.27 -11.21 -32.30
N THR A 766 8.46 -11.19 -31.24
CA THR A 766 7.13 -11.81 -31.13
C THR A 766 6.07 -10.74 -31.01
#